data_AF-A0A946QV19-F1
#
_entry.id   AF-A0A946QV19-F1
#
_cell.length_a   1.000
_cell.length_b   1.000
_cell.length_c   1.000
_cell.angle_alpha   90.00
_cell.angle_beta   90.00
_cell.angle_gamma   90.00
#
_symmetry.space_group_name_H-M   'P 1'
#
loop_
_entity.id
_entity.type
_entity.pdbx_description
1 polymer ?
#
loop_
_entity_poly.entity_id
_entity_poly.type
_entity_poly.pdbx_seq_one_letter_code
_entity_poly.pdbx_strand_id
1 'polypeptide(L)'
;MTKILKYSVFILPVLFFLAGINMHKAKYANDPEYIYLVNATAICDGKFVGHIDNPGTTVMQIGAATIAIKHLFSNPENEPIVQHVFKEPDRFVRSIRFGFLVLNSLVLLLLAWVTVKKTGSLWLAILLQASTFITSNTLDHVWTKMSPEPVLFLVSCLFVITILNFYAEKEKTRWKYVIVFALLAGAGLGTKATFLPLVIFPFVVLPTIKKKIIYLLGIIPSFVLFTIPAIPEYKNMYFWFRGLISHSGKYGHGEKELVDIETYFPNIIKIITNNPIFAFVLILAIFVVLLTLFQSFRKKTKPDWDVRILSGLIASSGFGVLLVAKHYHFNHYLIPILLLTGISLFFVLNILFKTKLHPMIKKLIPPIIVVGLIIFIGFKQTTRMKYASHGYQITNEEMDSTNVKLERDFADYSRIYFYPFSFYKYSALNFGDVYTKRQMLPYLKKLYPNTYFYDFYWNRLQYWNADVLLEDIIEYNGNKILMVGGPRDEKMAGELTLRGIPLKKIYKGRIQAFYEIDTLKLIQIGKEKIVVEQVFCDAEILSNDNQNFIGSDRESFGNAFMRNDEFFRSGKHSIKMDEKTEFAIEYKLDGLKAGNNYEVEVWRKSNNYSGRLVVASINSKVFYQSQNDFITSDKYGWDLIRIKFTVTQEMEKEILKIYLWNPQKKLAWFDDLTIKKIIYKDPVSNPAF
;
A
#
# COMPACT_ATOMS: atom_id res chain seq x y z
N MET A 1 -29.85 -35.45 18.58
CA MET A 1 -29.66 -34.33 17.63
C MET A 1 -29.74 -34.90 16.23
N THR A 2 -30.78 -34.56 15.46
CA THR A 2 -31.02 -35.10 14.11
C THR A 2 -29.84 -34.81 13.18
N LYS A 3 -29.51 -35.74 12.26
CA LYS A 3 -28.42 -35.57 11.27
C LYS A 3 -28.51 -34.21 10.55
N ILE A 4 -29.72 -33.72 10.29
CA ILE A 4 -30.03 -32.44 9.64
C ILE A 4 -29.48 -31.24 10.42
N LEU A 5 -29.58 -31.20 11.75
CA LEU A 5 -29.06 -30.09 12.56
C LEU A 5 -27.53 -29.99 12.49
N LYS A 6 -26.81 -31.10 12.27
CA LYS A 6 -25.35 -31.07 12.15
C LYS A 6 -24.87 -30.37 10.88
N TYR A 7 -25.69 -30.34 9.82
CA TYR A 7 -25.33 -29.67 8.57
C TYR A 7 -25.53 -28.14 8.61
N SER A 8 -26.20 -27.59 9.62
CA SER A 8 -26.43 -26.15 9.69
C SER A 8 -25.16 -25.32 9.86
N VAL A 9 -24.05 -25.93 10.33
CA VAL A 9 -22.72 -25.27 10.43
C VAL A 9 -22.10 -24.93 9.06
N PHE A 10 -22.60 -25.53 7.98
CA PHE A 10 -22.15 -25.23 6.62
C PHE A 10 -22.85 -24.01 6.02
N ILE A 11 -24.03 -23.63 6.56
CA ILE A 11 -24.84 -22.56 5.99
C ILE A 11 -24.08 -21.22 5.98
N LEU A 12 -23.52 -20.80 7.12
CA LEU A 12 -22.82 -19.51 7.21
C LEU A 12 -21.53 -19.45 6.37
N PRO A 13 -20.64 -20.46 6.36
CA PRO A 13 -19.49 -20.47 5.45
C PRO A 13 -19.87 -20.45 3.97
N VAL A 14 -20.91 -21.21 3.57
CA VAL A 14 -21.39 -21.21 2.19
C VAL A 14 -22.00 -19.85 1.82
N LEU A 15 -22.82 -19.27 2.70
CA LEU A 15 -23.35 -17.92 2.50
C LEU A 15 -22.25 -16.86 2.44
N PHE A 16 -21.21 -16.97 3.28
CA PHE A 16 -20.04 -16.09 3.24
C PHE A 16 -19.36 -16.15 1.87
N PHE A 17 -19.10 -17.37 1.38
CA PHE A 17 -18.48 -17.59 0.08
C PHE A 17 -19.35 -17.05 -1.06
N LEU A 18 -20.63 -17.45 -1.12
CA LEU A 18 -21.56 -17.05 -2.16
C LEU A 18 -21.82 -15.55 -2.16
N ALA A 19 -21.96 -14.91 -1.00
CA ALA A 19 -22.07 -13.46 -0.93
C ALA A 19 -20.77 -12.80 -1.42
N GLY A 20 -19.61 -13.27 -0.95
CA GLY A 20 -18.31 -12.71 -1.31
C GLY A 20 -17.99 -12.77 -2.82
N ILE A 21 -18.30 -13.87 -3.49
CA ILE A 21 -18.07 -14.00 -4.95
C ILE A 21 -18.99 -13.10 -5.78
N ASN A 22 -20.18 -12.78 -5.27
CA ASN A 22 -21.17 -11.93 -5.94
C ASN A 22 -21.01 -10.44 -5.56
N MET A 23 -20.08 -10.10 -4.67
CA MET A 23 -19.79 -8.71 -4.32
C MET A 23 -18.93 -8.05 -5.40
N HIS A 24 -19.45 -6.97 -5.99
CA HIS A 24 -18.69 -6.11 -6.89
C HIS A 24 -17.53 -5.44 -6.14
N LYS A 25 -16.48 -5.09 -6.88
CA LYS A 25 -15.41 -4.20 -6.44
C LYS A 25 -15.16 -3.14 -7.50
N ALA A 26 -14.53 -2.03 -7.14
CA ALA A 26 -14.01 -1.10 -8.14
C ALA A 26 -12.83 -1.75 -8.91
N LYS A 27 -12.82 -1.64 -10.24
CA LYS A 27 -11.64 -1.94 -11.07
C LYS A 27 -10.61 -0.83 -10.86
N TYR A 28 -9.32 -1.17 -10.96
CA TYR A 28 -8.20 -0.21 -10.92
C TYR A 28 -8.22 0.79 -9.74
N ALA A 29 -8.76 0.38 -8.58
CA ALA A 29 -8.61 1.15 -7.37
C ALA A 29 -7.16 1.03 -6.89
N ASN A 30 -6.43 2.16 -6.92
CA ASN A 30 -4.99 2.19 -6.68
C ASN A 30 -4.60 1.64 -5.29
N ASP A 31 -5.15 2.24 -4.22
CA ASP A 31 -4.91 1.83 -2.83
C ASP A 31 -6.08 0.97 -2.30
N PRO A 32 -5.84 -0.18 -1.65
CA PRO A 32 -4.53 -0.84 -1.44
C PRO A 32 -4.21 -1.96 -2.45
N GLU A 33 -5.14 -2.30 -3.35
CA GLU A 33 -5.05 -3.55 -4.11
C GLU A 33 -3.76 -3.66 -4.92
N TYR A 34 -3.37 -2.57 -5.59
CA TYR A 34 -2.22 -2.60 -6.50
C TYR A 34 -0.88 -2.51 -5.76
N ILE A 35 -0.85 -1.96 -4.54
CA ILE A 35 0.31 -2.04 -3.65
C ILE A 35 0.66 -3.52 -3.44
N TYR A 36 -0.33 -4.32 -3.04
CA TYR A 36 -0.10 -5.73 -2.75
C TYR A 36 0.08 -6.56 -4.02
N LEU A 37 -0.64 -6.27 -5.12
CA LEU A 37 -0.48 -7.00 -6.38
C LEU A 37 0.94 -6.88 -6.93
N VAL A 38 1.47 -5.66 -7.02
CA VAL A 38 2.78 -5.42 -7.64
C VAL A 38 3.91 -5.93 -6.73
N ASN A 39 3.77 -5.84 -5.40
CA ASN A 39 4.71 -6.48 -4.48
C ASN A 39 4.64 -8.02 -4.53
N ALA A 40 3.45 -8.61 -4.65
CA ALA A 40 3.33 -10.06 -4.86
C ALA A 40 3.96 -10.51 -6.18
N THR A 41 3.84 -9.68 -7.23
CA THR A 41 4.50 -9.91 -8.53
C THR A 41 6.02 -9.83 -8.40
N ALA A 42 6.54 -8.90 -7.58
CA ALA A 42 7.97 -8.83 -7.28
C ALA A 42 8.49 -10.12 -6.62
N ILE A 43 7.72 -10.73 -5.70
CA ILE A 43 8.06 -12.03 -5.12
C ILE A 43 8.11 -13.12 -6.22
N CYS A 44 7.16 -13.13 -7.15
CA CYS A 44 7.17 -14.06 -8.29
C CYS A 44 8.39 -13.87 -9.21
N ASP A 45 8.91 -12.65 -9.31
CA ASP A 45 10.15 -12.29 -10.04
C ASP A 45 11.43 -12.59 -9.24
N GLY A 46 11.31 -13.20 -8.05
CA GLY A 46 12.46 -13.49 -7.18
C GLY A 46 13.02 -12.27 -6.46
N LYS A 47 12.30 -11.14 -6.44
CA LYS A 47 12.68 -9.91 -5.76
C LYS A 47 12.07 -9.80 -4.37
N PHE A 48 12.71 -8.98 -3.53
CA PHE A 48 12.21 -8.63 -2.21
C PHE A 48 11.07 -7.60 -2.30
N VAL A 49 10.24 -7.55 -1.27
CA VAL A 49 9.13 -6.57 -1.22
C VAL A 49 9.68 -5.19 -0.85
N GLY A 50 9.11 -4.13 -1.45
CA GLY A 50 9.43 -2.75 -1.10
C GLY A 50 8.47 -2.15 -0.07
N HIS A 51 7.25 -2.69 0.01
CA HIS A 51 6.20 -2.15 0.87
C HIS A 51 6.33 -2.69 2.29
N ILE A 52 6.39 -1.76 3.25
CA ILE A 52 6.51 -2.05 4.69
C ILE A 52 5.42 -1.39 5.53
N ASP A 53 4.59 -0.52 4.94
CA ASP A 53 3.59 0.23 5.69
C ASP A 53 2.47 -0.73 6.10
N ASN A 54 2.41 -1.08 7.39
CA ASN A 54 1.62 -2.20 7.88
C ASN A 54 2.09 -3.53 7.25
N PRO A 55 3.00 -4.28 7.90
CA PRO A 55 3.98 -5.16 7.25
C PRO A 55 3.50 -5.97 6.05
N GLY A 56 2.26 -6.49 6.07
CA GLY A 56 1.52 -6.88 4.87
C GLY A 56 2.15 -8.02 4.06
N THR A 57 3.27 -8.57 4.53
CA THR A 57 4.12 -9.48 3.76
C THR A 57 3.42 -10.82 3.59
N THR A 58 2.62 -11.24 4.57
CA THR A 58 1.76 -12.41 4.49
C THR A 58 0.72 -12.30 3.37
N VAL A 59 0.16 -11.10 3.13
CA VAL A 59 -0.78 -10.81 2.03
C VAL A 59 -0.06 -10.99 0.70
N MET A 60 1.16 -10.47 0.58
CA MET A 60 1.97 -10.58 -0.64
C MET A 60 2.40 -12.02 -0.91
N GLN A 61 2.75 -12.78 0.12
CA GLN A 61 3.11 -14.20 -0.01
C GLN A 61 1.93 -15.04 -0.49
N ILE A 62 0.74 -14.88 0.10
CA ILE A 62 -0.48 -15.56 -0.37
C ILE A 62 -0.85 -15.07 -1.79
N GLY A 63 -0.67 -13.78 -2.05
CA GLY A 63 -0.84 -13.17 -3.37
C GLY A 63 0.07 -13.83 -4.41
N ALA A 64 1.37 -13.97 -4.13
CA ALA A 64 2.36 -14.56 -5.01
C ALA A 64 2.06 -16.04 -5.30
N ALA A 65 1.69 -16.81 -4.27
CA ALA A 65 1.25 -18.20 -4.44
C ALA A 65 0.01 -18.28 -5.35
N THR A 66 -0.96 -17.38 -5.15
CA THR A 66 -2.17 -17.35 -5.99
C THR A 66 -1.88 -16.91 -7.41
N ILE A 67 -0.97 -15.95 -7.62
CA ILE A 67 -0.48 -15.54 -8.94
C ILE A 67 0.17 -16.73 -9.65
N ALA A 68 1.08 -17.46 -8.99
CA ALA A 68 1.74 -18.63 -9.57
C ALA A 68 0.75 -19.72 -10.01
N ILE A 69 -0.22 -20.05 -9.15
CA ILE A 69 -1.29 -21.02 -9.47
C ILE A 69 -2.13 -20.50 -10.64
N LYS A 70 -2.59 -19.25 -10.59
CA LYS A 70 -3.43 -18.66 -11.64
C LYS A 70 -2.69 -18.65 -12.98
N HIS A 71 -1.43 -18.23 -12.97
CA HIS A 71 -0.58 -18.18 -14.15
C HIS A 71 -0.44 -19.56 -14.80
N LEU A 72 -0.13 -20.60 -14.02
CA LEU A 72 0.01 -21.98 -14.49
C LEU A 72 -1.23 -22.48 -15.26
N PHE A 73 -2.43 -22.11 -14.80
CA PHE A 73 -3.69 -22.58 -15.40
C PHE A 73 -4.32 -21.63 -16.42
N SER A 74 -3.73 -20.44 -16.65
CA SER A 74 -4.36 -19.44 -17.52
C SER A 74 -3.41 -18.68 -18.42
N ASN A 75 -2.25 -19.26 -18.72
CA ASN A 75 -1.22 -18.72 -19.60
C ASN A 75 -1.08 -19.54 -20.91
N PRO A 76 -2.08 -19.52 -21.82
CA PRO A 76 -2.00 -20.28 -23.07
C PRO A 76 -0.89 -19.77 -24.01
N GLU A 77 -0.51 -18.50 -23.89
CA GLU A 77 0.49 -17.83 -24.73
C GLU A 77 1.93 -17.99 -24.21
N ASN A 78 2.13 -18.77 -23.13
CA ASN A 78 3.42 -19.03 -22.51
C ASN A 78 4.21 -17.75 -22.17
N GLU A 79 3.49 -16.69 -21.76
CA GLU A 79 4.08 -15.42 -21.39
C GLU A 79 4.87 -15.53 -20.07
N PRO A 80 5.92 -14.73 -19.85
CA PRO A 80 6.54 -14.61 -18.54
C PRO A 80 5.55 -14.13 -17.47
N ILE A 81 5.63 -14.67 -16.25
CA ILE A 81 4.67 -14.41 -15.17
C ILE A 81 4.44 -12.93 -14.88
N VAL A 82 5.51 -12.13 -14.84
CA VAL A 82 5.43 -10.68 -14.60
C VAL A 82 4.68 -9.97 -15.72
N GLN A 83 4.93 -10.36 -16.98
CA GLN A 83 4.29 -9.74 -18.14
C GLN A 83 2.79 -10.08 -18.17
N HIS A 84 2.44 -11.34 -17.92
CA HIS A 84 1.05 -11.79 -17.85
C HIS A 84 0.27 -11.02 -16.76
N VAL A 85 0.87 -10.83 -15.57
CA VAL A 85 0.24 -10.04 -14.51
C VAL A 85 0.02 -8.58 -14.93
N PHE A 86 1.00 -7.93 -15.56
CA PHE A 86 0.89 -6.53 -15.95
C PHE A 86 0.00 -6.30 -17.18
N LYS A 87 -0.20 -7.30 -18.04
CA LYS A 87 -1.19 -7.26 -19.11
C LYS A 87 -2.63 -7.38 -18.57
N GLU A 88 -2.84 -8.27 -17.60
CA GLU A 88 -4.18 -8.55 -17.03
C GLU A 88 -4.30 -8.32 -15.51
N PRO A 89 -3.93 -7.15 -14.96
CA PRO A 89 -3.74 -7.00 -13.51
C PRO A 89 -5.03 -7.20 -12.71
N ASP A 90 -6.17 -6.74 -13.21
CA ASP A 90 -7.47 -6.94 -12.53
C ASP A 90 -7.87 -8.42 -12.44
N ARG A 91 -7.48 -9.25 -13.42
CA ARG A 91 -7.72 -10.69 -13.40
C ARG A 91 -6.97 -11.36 -12.26
N PHE A 92 -5.73 -10.96 -12.02
CA PHE A 92 -4.92 -11.46 -10.91
C PHE A 92 -5.41 -10.94 -9.56
N VAL A 93 -5.80 -9.67 -9.45
CA VAL A 93 -6.46 -9.14 -8.23
C VAL A 93 -7.71 -9.94 -7.88
N ARG A 94 -8.59 -10.21 -8.86
CA ARG A 94 -9.78 -11.04 -8.66
C ARG A 94 -9.43 -12.46 -8.21
N SER A 95 -8.38 -13.05 -8.78
CA SER A 95 -7.92 -14.40 -8.43
C SER A 95 -7.39 -14.46 -7.00
N ILE A 96 -6.62 -13.46 -6.57
CA ILE A 96 -6.10 -13.36 -5.19
C ILE A 96 -7.26 -13.16 -4.20
N ARG A 97 -8.20 -12.26 -4.49
CA ARG A 97 -9.41 -12.09 -3.67
C ARG A 97 -10.19 -13.38 -3.54
N PHE A 98 -10.37 -14.12 -4.65
CA PHE A 98 -11.00 -15.43 -4.62
C PHE A 98 -10.24 -16.41 -3.72
N GLY A 99 -8.90 -16.43 -3.77
CA GLY A 99 -8.06 -17.19 -2.84
C GLY A 99 -8.34 -16.84 -1.38
N PHE A 100 -8.41 -15.55 -1.03
CA PHE A 100 -8.78 -15.11 0.32
C PHE A 100 -10.19 -15.56 0.72
N LEU A 101 -11.17 -15.47 -0.18
CA LEU A 101 -12.55 -15.91 0.07
C LEU A 101 -12.61 -17.41 0.38
N VAL A 102 -11.88 -18.23 -0.38
CA VAL A 102 -11.79 -19.68 -0.14
C VAL A 102 -11.18 -19.95 1.25
N LEU A 103 -10.03 -19.36 1.55
CA LEU A 103 -9.35 -19.54 2.85
C LEU A 103 -10.24 -19.10 4.02
N ASN A 104 -10.92 -17.95 3.90
CA ASN A 104 -11.80 -17.44 4.94
C ASN A 104 -13.09 -18.26 5.10
N SER A 105 -13.62 -18.84 4.02
CA SER A 105 -14.77 -19.74 4.12
C SER A 105 -14.38 -21.06 4.79
N LEU A 106 -13.20 -21.60 4.45
CA LEU A 106 -12.67 -22.82 5.06
C LEU A 106 -12.37 -22.64 6.55
N VAL A 107 -11.81 -21.50 6.96
CA VAL A 107 -11.55 -21.26 8.40
C VAL A 107 -12.84 -21.07 9.20
N LEU A 108 -13.88 -20.48 8.60
CA LEU A 108 -15.21 -20.39 9.25
C LEU A 108 -15.85 -21.77 9.43
N LEU A 109 -15.69 -22.66 8.46
CA LEU A 109 -16.12 -24.05 8.58
C LEU A 109 -15.33 -24.77 9.69
N LEU A 110 -14.00 -24.61 9.68
CA LEU A 110 -13.12 -25.17 10.71
C LEU A 110 -13.49 -24.66 12.11
N LEU A 111 -13.77 -23.36 12.24
CA LEU A 111 -14.20 -22.72 13.48
C LEU A 111 -15.42 -23.42 14.05
N ALA A 112 -16.50 -23.55 13.27
CA ALA A 112 -17.69 -24.23 13.76
C ALA A 112 -17.45 -25.71 14.07
N TRP A 113 -16.72 -26.43 13.22
CA TRP A 113 -16.42 -27.83 13.46
C TRP A 113 -15.67 -28.04 14.78
N VAL A 114 -14.63 -27.24 15.04
CA VAL A 114 -13.90 -27.27 16.31
C VAL A 114 -14.82 -26.88 17.47
N THR A 115 -15.65 -25.85 17.33
CA THR A 115 -16.57 -25.44 18.40
C THR A 115 -17.55 -26.54 18.76
N VAL A 116 -18.19 -27.20 17.79
CA VAL A 116 -19.09 -28.35 18.07
C VAL A 116 -18.30 -29.48 18.75
N LYS A 117 -17.11 -29.80 18.25
CA LYS A 117 -16.27 -30.87 18.81
C LYS A 117 -15.84 -30.59 20.26
N LYS A 118 -15.57 -29.33 20.62
CA LYS A 118 -15.07 -28.95 21.94
C LYS A 118 -16.15 -28.60 22.95
N THR A 119 -17.29 -28.09 22.51
CA THR A 119 -18.37 -27.61 23.39
C THR A 119 -19.60 -28.51 23.38
N GLY A 120 -19.75 -29.38 22.37
CA GLY A 120 -20.97 -30.17 22.16
C GLY A 120 -22.19 -29.34 21.72
N SER A 121 -22.05 -28.02 21.53
CA SER A 121 -23.16 -27.12 21.25
C SER A 121 -23.11 -26.56 19.84
N LEU A 122 -24.15 -26.88 19.07
CA LEU A 122 -24.37 -26.31 17.74
C LEU A 122 -24.63 -24.81 17.79
N TRP A 123 -25.40 -24.34 18.79
CA TRP A 123 -25.72 -22.93 18.95
C TRP A 123 -24.48 -22.09 19.20
N LEU A 124 -23.51 -22.60 19.97
CA LEU A 124 -22.25 -21.90 20.17
C LEU A 124 -21.39 -21.86 18.90
N ALA A 125 -21.40 -22.92 18.09
CA ALA A 125 -20.71 -22.91 16.80
C ALA A 125 -21.30 -21.86 15.85
N ILE A 126 -22.63 -21.79 15.76
CA ILE A 126 -23.31 -20.77 14.96
C ILE A 126 -23.07 -19.37 15.54
N LEU A 127 -23.06 -19.20 16.87
CA LEU A 127 -22.74 -17.92 17.52
C LEU A 127 -21.37 -17.40 17.11
N LEU A 128 -20.33 -18.26 17.16
CA LEU A 128 -18.98 -17.85 16.78
C LEU A 128 -18.88 -17.52 15.29
N GLN A 129 -19.49 -18.31 14.41
CA GLN A 129 -19.54 -17.97 12.98
C GLN A 129 -20.31 -16.66 12.72
N ALA A 130 -21.52 -16.52 13.24
CA ALA A 130 -22.36 -15.35 13.04
C ALA A 130 -21.72 -14.07 13.58
N SER A 131 -20.93 -14.17 14.66
CA SER A 131 -20.21 -13.02 15.21
C SER A 131 -19.22 -12.38 14.22
N THR A 132 -18.73 -13.14 13.24
CA THR A 132 -17.84 -12.62 12.19
C THR A 132 -18.53 -11.71 11.17
N PHE A 133 -19.87 -11.68 11.17
CA PHE A 133 -20.71 -10.85 10.30
C PHE A 133 -21.24 -9.59 10.99
N ILE A 134 -20.84 -9.32 12.24
CA ILE A 134 -21.39 -8.21 13.04
C ILE A 134 -21.12 -6.84 12.41
N THR A 135 -20.05 -6.68 11.63
CA THR A 135 -19.71 -5.39 11.01
C THR A 135 -19.68 -5.45 9.49
N SER A 136 -20.43 -4.55 8.85
CA SER A 136 -20.41 -4.34 7.41
C SER A 136 -19.01 -3.95 6.91
N ASN A 137 -18.25 -3.24 7.74
CA ASN A 137 -16.91 -2.81 7.39
C ASN A 137 -15.92 -3.98 7.32
N THR A 138 -16.00 -4.96 8.24
CA THR A 138 -15.23 -6.21 8.15
C THR A 138 -15.61 -6.96 6.88
N LEU A 139 -16.91 -7.12 6.62
CA LEU A 139 -17.40 -7.85 5.45
C LEU A 139 -16.97 -7.20 4.14
N ASP A 140 -17.09 -5.88 4.02
CA ASP A 140 -16.62 -5.13 2.85
C ASP A 140 -15.13 -5.38 2.61
N HIS A 141 -14.25 -5.18 3.59
CA HIS A 141 -12.82 -5.36 3.39
C HIS A 141 -12.44 -6.80 3.05
N VAL A 142 -13.07 -7.78 3.72
CA VAL A 142 -12.76 -9.20 3.50
C VAL A 142 -13.29 -9.71 2.15
N TRP A 143 -14.40 -9.15 1.65
CA TRP A 143 -14.97 -9.55 0.37
C TRP A 143 -14.42 -8.76 -0.81
N THR A 144 -14.22 -7.45 -0.69
CA THR A 144 -14.03 -6.55 -1.84
C THR A 144 -12.59 -6.16 -2.12
N LYS A 145 -11.65 -6.38 -1.18
CA LYS A 145 -10.28 -5.83 -1.28
C LYS A 145 -9.19 -6.90 -1.23
N MET A 146 -8.10 -6.64 -1.96
CA MET A 146 -6.79 -7.23 -1.69
C MET A 146 -6.05 -6.36 -0.68
N SER A 147 -6.11 -6.72 0.60
CA SER A 147 -5.55 -5.93 1.71
C SER A 147 -5.19 -6.82 2.91
N PRO A 148 -4.62 -6.29 4.01
CA PRO A 148 -4.32 -7.08 5.21
C PRO A 148 -5.54 -7.69 5.88
N GLU A 149 -6.70 -7.04 5.77
CA GLU A 149 -7.91 -7.39 6.51
C GLU A 149 -8.42 -8.82 6.23
N PRO A 150 -8.52 -9.31 4.97
CA PRO A 150 -8.82 -10.71 4.70
C PRO A 150 -7.88 -11.72 5.39
N VAL A 151 -6.59 -11.42 5.49
CA VAL A 151 -5.61 -12.32 6.14
C VAL A 151 -5.68 -12.19 7.66
N LEU A 152 -5.92 -10.99 8.20
CA LEU A 152 -6.19 -10.79 9.63
C LEU A 152 -7.46 -11.56 10.05
N PHE A 153 -8.50 -11.58 9.22
CA PHE A 153 -9.69 -12.37 9.47
C PHE A 153 -9.36 -13.87 9.62
N LEU A 154 -8.57 -14.41 8.68
CA LEU A 154 -8.09 -15.79 8.71
C LEU A 154 -7.33 -16.10 10.01
N VAL A 155 -6.31 -15.29 10.31
CA VAL A 155 -5.42 -15.51 11.47
C VAL A 155 -6.18 -15.32 12.79
N SER A 156 -7.09 -14.35 12.88
CA SER A 156 -7.94 -14.16 14.06
C SER A 156 -8.92 -15.32 14.27
N CYS A 157 -9.50 -15.91 13.21
CA CYS A 157 -10.32 -17.10 13.34
C CYS A 157 -9.50 -18.31 13.84
N LEU A 158 -8.29 -18.51 13.31
CA LEU A 158 -7.34 -19.52 13.81
C LEU A 158 -6.94 -19.26 15.27
N PHE A 159 -6.84 -17.99 15.66
CA PHE A 159 -6.59 -17.60 17.04
C PHE A 159 -7.75 -18.00 17.96
N VAL A 160 -9.00 -17.72 17.58
CA VAL A 160 -10.20 -18.15 18.33
C VAL A 160 -10.29 -19.68 18.43
N ILE A 161 -9.99 -20.40 17.34
CA ILE A 161 -9.88 -21.87 17.34
C ILE A 161 -8.83 -22.35 18.36
N THR A 162 -7.69 -21.66 18.42
CA THR A 162 -6.60 -21.97 19.36
C THR A 162 -7.04 -21.71 20.80
N ILE A 163 -7.77 -20.63 21.08
CA ILE A 163 -8.37 -20.36 22.40
C ILE A 163 -9.30 -21.50 22.83
N LEU A 164 -10.19 -21.96 21.94
CA LEU A 164 -11.11 -23.07 22.23
C LEU A 164 -10.36 -24.37 22.51
N ASN A 165 -9.34 -24.68 21.71
CA ASN A 165 -8.51 -25.87 21.91
C ASN A 165 -7.73 -25.80 23.23
N PHE A 166 -7.13 -24.65 23.54
CA PHE A 166 -6.46 -24.40 24.81
C PHE A 166 -7.43 -24.54 25.99
N TYR A 167 -8.64 -23.99 25.88
CA TYR A 167 -9.68 -24.10 26.89
C TYR A 167 -10.16 -25.54 27.11
N ALA A 168 -10.28 -26.34 26.06
CA ALA A 168 -10.67 -27.74 26.18
C ALA A 168 -9.54 -28.68 26.64
N GLU A 169 -8.28 -28.24 26.60
CA GLU A 169 -7.15 -29.07 27.03
C GLU A 169 -7.18 -29.34 28.54
N LYS A 170 -7.07 -30.59 28.96
CA LYS A 170 -7.00 -30.94 30.40
C LYS A 170 -5.73 -30.37 31.02
N GLU A 171 -4.61 -30.53 30.33
CA GLU A 171 -3.30 -30.10 30.78
C GLU A 171 -2.93 -28.74 30.16
N LYS A 172 -3.21 -27.65 30.89
CA LYS A 172 -2.88 -26.28 30.46
C LYS A 172 -1.39 -26.01 30.32
N THR A 173 -0.55 -26.96 30.73
CA THR A 173 0.90 -26.90 30.66
C THR A 173 1.50 -27.52 29.38
N ARG A 174 0.72 -27.81 28.33
CA ARG A 174 1.31 -28.28 27.08
C ARG A 174 2.04 -27.18 26.29
N TRP A 175 3.27 -27.45 25.86
CA TRP A 175 4.11 -26.51 25.10
C TRP A 175 3.57 -26.16 23.72
N LYS A 176 2.77 -27.05 23.10
CA LYS A 176 2.18 -26.79 21.78
C LYS A 176 1.43 -25.46 21.70
N TYR A 177 0.74 -25.03 22.76
CA TYR A 177 -0.01 -23.77 22.76
C TYR A 177 0.91 -22.56 22.83
N VAL A 178 2.07 -22.66 23.49
CA VAL A 178 3.10 -21.61 23.48
C VAL A 178 3.58 -21.39 22.05
N ILE A 179 3.87 -22.47 21.33
CA ILE A 179 4.34 -22.45 19.94
C ILE A 179 3.25 -21.91 19.01
N VAL A 180 2.03 -22.45 19.06
CA VAL A 180 0.93 -22.03 18.17
C VAL A 180 0.54 -20.57 18.41
N PHE A 181 0.48 -20.11 19.67
CA PHE A 181 0.22 -18.69 19.94
C PHE A 181 1.35 -17.80 19.41
N ALA A 182 2.62 -18.19 19.55
CA ALA A 182 3.74 -17.44 18.99
C ALA A 182 3.70 -17.40 17.45
N LEU A 183 3.36 -18.52 16.81
CA LEU A 183 3.16 -18.61 15.36
C LEU A 183 2.06 -17.66 14.87
N LEU A 184 0.89 -17.68 15.51
CA LEU A 184 -0.23 -16.80 15.14
C LEU A 184 0.06 -15.32 15.45
N ALA A 185 0.76 -15.03 16.55
CA ALA A 185 1.18 -13.68 16.88
C ALA A 185 2.15 -13.10 15.84
N GLY A 186 3.18 -13.86 15.46
CA GLY A 186 4.12 -13.43 14.41
C GLY A 186 3.46 -13.30 13.03
N ALA A 187 2.59 -14.24 12.65
CA ALA A 187 1.81 -14.15 11.40
C ALA A 187 0.90 -12.92 11.39
N GLY A 188 0.17 -12.67 12.49
CA GLY A 188 -0.73 -11.53 12.62
C GLY A 188 0.03 -10.20 12.58
N LEU A 189 1.14 -10.08 13.30
CA LEU A 189 2.00 -8.89 13.28
C LEU A 189 2.67 -8.68 11.92
N GLY A 190 3.10 -9.75 11.25
CA GLY A 190 3.62 -9.73 9.87
C GLY A 190 2.56 -9.39 8.83
N THR A 191 1.28 -9.43 9.21
CA THR A 191 0.16 -8.97 8.39
C THR A 191 -0.14 -7.49 8.68
N LYS A 192 -0.35 -7.13 9.96
CA LYS A 192 -0.67 -5.75 10.37
C LYS A 192 -0.37 -5.54 11.86
N ALA A 193 0.12 -4.35 12.18
CA ALA A 193 0.41 -3.94 13.56
C ALA A 193 -0.83 -3.97 14.49
N THR A 194 -2.04 -3.82 13.92
CA THR A 194 -3.30 -3.89 14.67
C THR A 194 -3.63 -5.28 15.22
N PHE A 195 -2.82 -6.31 14.93
CA PHE A 195 -2.89 -7.60 15.59
C PHE A 195 -2.18 -7.62 16.97
N LEU A 196 -1.33 -6.63 17.28
CA LEU A 196 -0.63 -6.51 18.57
C LEU A 196 -1.53 -6.71 19.80
N PRO A 197 -2.79 -6.24 19.84
CA PRO A 197 -3.65 -6.48 21.00
C PRO A 197 -3.91 -7.96 21.29
N LEU A 198 -3.95 -8.83 20.28
CA LEU A 198 -4.14 -10.27 20.48
C LEU A 198 -2.92 -10.93 21.11
N VAL A 199 -1.74 -10.30 21.06
CA VAL A 199 -0.51 -10.77 21.71
C VAL A 199 -0.64 -10.79 23.23
N ILE A 200 -1.52 -9.96 23.80
CA ILE A 200 -1.76 -9.86 25.24
C ILE A 200 -2.47 -11.11 25.76
N PHE A 201 -3.38 -11.69 24.98
CA PHE A 201 -4.19 -12.83 25.43
C PHE A 201 -3.33 -14.00 25.96
N PRO A 202 -2.37 -14.58 25.20
CA PRO A 202 -1.56 -15.70 25.66
C PRO A 202 -0.68 -15.32 26.85
N PHE A 203 -0.19 -14.09 26.89
CA PHE A 203 0.59 -13.58 28.03
C PHE A 203 -0.22 -13.57 29.33
N VAL A 204 -1.51 -13.26 29.28
CA VAL A 204 -2.41 -13.30 30.44
C VAL A 204 -2.71 -14.75 30.85
N VAL A 205 -3.05 -15.63 29.90
CA VAL A 205 -3.61 -16.96 30.22
C VAL A 205 -2.59 -18.08 30.40
N LEU A 206 -1.37 -17.96 29.87
CA LEU A 206 -0.35 -19.01 30.02
C LEU A 206 0.06 -19.17 31.49
N PRO A 207 0.12 -20.41 32.02
CA PRO A 207 0.12 -20.64 33.47
C PRO A 207 1.44 -20.31 34.18
N THR A 208 2.58 -20.32 33.48
CA THR A 208 3.91 -20.15 34.10
C THR A 208 4.70 -19.02 33.45
N ILE A 209 5.51 -18.31 34.24
CA ILE A 209 6.37 -17.21 33.77
C ILE A 209 7.31 -17.68 32.65
N LYS A 210 7.93 -18.85 32.82
CA LYS A 210 8.78 -19.47 31.78
C LYS A 210 8.08 -19.53 30.42
N LYS A 211 6.80 -19.91 30.39
CA LYS A 211 6.04 -20.02 29.14
C LYS A 211 5.65 -18.67 28.55
N LYS A 212 5.35 -17.69 29.40
CA LYS A 212 5.11 -16.32 28.95
C LYS A 212 6.34 -15.75 28.26
N ILE A 213 7.52 -15.95 28.86
CA ILE A 213 8.80 -15.51 28.28
C ILE A 213 9.08 -16.24 26.97
N ILE A 214 8.99 -17.57 26.93
CA ILE A 214 9.24 -18.34 25.70
C ILE A 214 8.23 -18.01 24.60
N TYR A 215 6.96 -17.76 24.94
CA TYR A 215 5.97 -17.26 24.00
C TYR A 215 6.42 -15.93 23.38
N LEU A 216 6.78 -14.94 24.20
CA LEU A 216 7.22 -13.62 23.71
C LEU A 216 8.47 -13.72 22.85
N LEU A 217 9.47 -14.51 23.27
CA LEU A 217 10.68 -14.76 22.49
C LEU A 217 10.36 -15.49 21.17
N GLY A 218 9.40 -16.42 21.18
CA GLY A 218 8.96 -17.15 20.00
C GLY A 218 8.24 -16.30 18.95
N ILE A 219 7.72 -15.12 19.31
CA ILE A 219 7.10 -14.19 18.35
C ILE A 219 8.13 -13.70 17.34
N ILE A 220 9.39 -13.50 17.76
CA ILE A 220 10.45 -12.96 16.89
C ILE A 220 10.74 -13.88 15.70
N PRO A 221 11.15 -15.16 15.87
CA PRO A 221 11.39 -16.05 14.75
C PRO A 221 10.12 -16.33 13.95
N SER A 222 8.95 -16.32 14.59
CA SER A 222 7.66 -16.43 13.92
C SER A 222 7.40 -15.23 13.00
N PHE A 223 7.60 -14.01 13.48
CA PHE A 223 7.44 -12.79 12.69
C PHE A 223 8.39 -12.83 11.48
N VAL A 224 9.67 -13.18 11.70
CA VAL A 224 10.66 -13.31 10.62
C VAL A 224 10.23 -14.35 9.59
N LEU A 225 9.73 -15.52 10.02
CA LEU A 225 9.22 -16.55 9.12
C LEU A 225 8.12 -16.03 8.18
N PHE A 226 7.21 -15.21 8.71
CA PHE A 226 6.09 -14.66 7.94
C PHE A 226 6.41 -13.34 7.21
N THR A 227 7.63 -12.82 7.38
CA THR A 227 8.09 -11.58 6.72
C THR A 227 9.43 -11.75 5.99
N ILE A 228 9.85 -12.98 5.66
CA ILE A 228 11.10 -13.28 4.95
C ILE A 228 11.33 -12.36 3.72
N PRO A 229 10.36 -12.14 2.82
CA PRO A 229 10.56 -11.27 1.66
C PRO A 229 10.81 -9.79 2.01
N ALA A 230 10.52 -9.35 3.23
CA ALA A 230 10.70 -7.99 3.70
C ALA A 230 11.99 -7.78 4.50
N ILE A 231 12.84 -8.81 4.67
CA ILE A 231 14.09 -8.73 5.44
C ILE A 231 14.97 -7.53 5.07
N PRO A 232 15.24 -7.24 3.77
CA PRO A 232 16.06 -6.08 3.41
C PRO A 232 15.49 -4.74 3.87
N GLU A 233 14.19 -4.70 4.13
CA GLU A 233 13.45 -3.50 4.53
C GLU A 233 13.28 -3.36 6.05
N TYR A 234 13.80 -4.29 6.86
CA TYR A 234 13.64 -4.24 8.32
C TYR A 234 14.18 -2.97 8.95
N LYS A 235 15.26 -2.40 8.41
CA LYS A 235 15.78 -1.10 8.87
C LYS A 235 14.75 0.00 8.68
N ASN A 236 14.14 0.07 7.50
CA ASN A 236 13.12 1.08 7.19
C ASN A 236 11.84 0.83 8.00
N MET A 237 11.44 -0.43 8.14
CA MET A 237 10.31 -0.85 8.97
C MET A 237 10.50 -0.46 10.44
N TYR A 238 11.72 -0.61 10.99
CA TYR A 238 12.04 -0.16 12.34
C TYR A 238 11.83 1.35 12.50
N PHE A 239 12.34 2.17 11.58
CA PHE A 239 12.15 3.63 11.63
C PHE A 239 10.69 4.02 11.45
N TRP A 240 9.95 3.33 10.59
CA TRP A 240 8.52 3.54 10.40
C TRP A 240 7.73 3.26 11.69
N PHE A 241 7.95 2.10 12.33
CA PHE A 241 7.33 1.77 13.61
C PHE A 241 7.71 2.73 14.73
N ARG A 242 8.98 3.15 14.79
CA ARG A 242 9.43 4.17 15.73
C ARG A 242 8.67 5.47 15.53
N GLY A 243 8.50 5.90 14.28
CA GLY A 243 7.71 7.09 13.92
C GLY A 243 6.26 7.01 14.39
N LEU A 244 5.59 5.88 14.19
CA LEU A 244 4.22 5.64 14.66
C LEU A 244 4.04 5.73 16.18
N ILE A 245 5.08 5.34 16.93
CA ILE A 245 5.07 5.40 18.39
C ILE A 245 5.35 6.83 18.86
N SER A 246 6.33 7.51 18.26
CA SER A 246 6.85 8.78 18.76
C SER A 246 6.09 10.03 18.29
N HIS A 247 5.22 9.91 17.28
CA HIS A 247 4.46 11.05 16.76
C HIS A 247 2.94 10.83 16.88
N SER A 248 2.20 11.94 16.88
CA SER A 248 0.73 11.99 17.05
C SER A 248 -0.04 11.96 15.73
N GLY A 249 0.59 12.34 14.61
CA GLY A 249 -0.05 12.38 13.30
C GLY A 249 -0.12 11.04 12.59
N LYS A 250 -0.91 11.01 11.50
CA LYS A 250 -1.14 9.81 10.68
C LYS A 250 0.18 9.28 10.13
N TYR A 251 0.32 7.95 10.11
CA TYR A 251 1.50 7.25 9.62
C TYR A 251 2.83 7.67 10.28
N GLY A 252 2.78 8.25 11.49
CA GLY A 252 3.97 8.64 12.24
C GLY A 252 4.55 10.00 11.82
N HIS A 253 3.78 10.80 11.08
CA HIS A 253 4.04 12.23 10.85
C HIS A 253 3.50 13.07 12.02
N GLY A 254 3.67 14.39 11.95
CA GLY A 254 3.16 15.33 12.96
C GLY A 254 4.12 15.55 14.12
N GLU A 255 3.63 16.21 15.17
CA GLU A 255 4.44 16.57 16.32
C GLU A 255 4.88 15.36 17.12
N LYS A 256 6.01 15.50 17.82
CA LYS A 256 6.61 14.44 18.63
C LYS A 256 5.87 14.32 19.95
N GLU A 257 4.69 13.73 19.88
CA GLU A 257 3.82 13.48 21.02
C GLU A 257 3.30 12.04 21.00
N LEU A 258 3.14 11.46 22.19
CA LEU A 258 2.68 10.06 22.30
C LEU A 258 1.21 9.92 21.92
N VAL A 259 0.38 10.89 22.32
CA VAL A 259 -1.07 10.90 22.09
C VAL A 259 -1.53 12.35 22.01
N ASP A 260 -2.27 12.69 20.96
CA ASP A 260 -3.03 13.94 20.89
C ASP A 260 -4.32 13.79 21.71
N ILE A 261 -4.37 14.47 22.86
CA ILE A 261 -5.48 14.38 23.82
C ILE A 261 -6.79 14.88 23.23
N GLU A 262 -6.74 15.88 22.33
CA GLU A 262 -7.93 16.48 21.73
C GLU A 262 -8.67 15.48 20.83
N THR A 263 -7.94 14.62 20.12
CA THR A 263 -8.54 13.63 19.22
C THR A 263 -8.69 12.25 19.86
N TYR A 264 -7.83 11.87 20.80
CA TYR A 264 -7.77 10.51 21.33
C TYR A 264 -9.03 10.06 22.08
N PHE A 265 -9.52 10.85 23.04
CA PHE A 265 -10.73 10.50 23.78
C PHE A 265 -11.98 10.49 22.90
N PRO A 266 -12.21 11.49 22.02
CA PRO A 266 -13.27 11.41 21.02
C PRO A 266 -13.16 10.18 20.12
N ASN A 267 -11.95 9.74 19.77
CA ASN A 267 -11.74 8.53 18.98
C ASN A 267 -12.16 7.26 19.75
N ILE A 268 -11.85 7.15 21.05
CA ILE A 268 -12.36 6.04 21.88
C ILE A 268 -13.89 6.02 21.86
N ILE A 269 -14.53 7.18 22.07
CA ILE A 269 -16.00 7.29 22.05
C ILE A 269 -16.54 6.86 20.68
N LYS A 270 -15.96 7.36 19.58
CA LYS A 270 -16.34 6.98 18.20
C LYS A 270 -16.19 5.48 17.95
N ILE A 271 -15.12 4.85 18.44
CA ILE A 271 -14.89 3.40 18.31
C ILE A 271 -16.04 2.62 18.98
N ILE A 272 -16.38 2.99 20.21
CA ILE A 272 -17.41 2.32 21.00
C ILE A 272 -18.81 2.55 20.39
N THR A 273 -19.15 3.77 19.98
CA THR A 273 -20.46 4.10 19.41
C THR A 273 -20.65 3.51 18.01
N ASN A 274 -19.59 3.43 17.19
CA ASN A 274 -19.66 2.82 15.86
C ASN A 274 -19.79 1.28 15.91
N ASN A 275 -19.44 0.65 17.04
CA ASN A 275 -19.43 -0.81 17.20
C ASN A 275 -20.27 -1.23 18.43
N PRO A 276 -21.59 -0.98 18.45
CA PRO A 276 -22.42 -1.11 19.65
C PRO A 276 -22.51 -2.54 20.20
N ILE A 277 -22.53 -3.57 19.35
CA ILE A 277 -22.56 -4.98 19.80
C ILE A 277 -21.23 -5.34 20.48
N PHE A 278 -20.10 -4.94 19.90
CA PHE A 278 -18.78 -5.14 20.51
C PHE A 278 -18.68 -4.40 21.85
N ALA A 279 -19.10 -3.13 21.88
CA ALA A 279 -19.12 -2.32 23.09
C ALA A 279 -19.95 -2.96 24.20
N PHE A 280 -21.18 -3.40 23.88
CA PHE A 280 -22.06 -4.06 24.83
C PHE A 280 -21.42 -5.33 25.41
N VAL A 281 -20.88 -6.21 24.56
CA VAL A 281 -20.23 -7.44 25.01
C VAL A 281 -18.98 -7.14 25.85
N LEU A 282 -18.19 -6.13 25.49
CA LEU A 282 -17.00 -5.74 26.24
C LEU A 282 -17.36 -5.21 27.64
N ILE A 283 -18.34 -4.30 27.74
CA ILE A 283 -18.81 -3.75 29.01
C ILE A 283 -19.40 -4.85 29.88
N LEU A 284 -20.24 -5.73 29.30
CA LEU A 284 -20.81 -6.86 30.01
C LEU A 284 -19.72 -7.82 30.51
N ALA A 285 -18.70 -8.10 29.69
CA ALA A 285 -17.56 -8.93 30.08
C ALA A 285 -16.79 -8.32 31.26
N ILE A 286 -16.49 -7.02 31.21
CA ILE A 286 -15.84 -6.29 32.30
C ILE A 286 -16.66 -6.43 33.58
N PHE A 287 -17.97 -6.16 33.52
CA PHE A 287 -18.86 -6.25 34.66
C PHE A 287 -18.88 -7.66 35.28
N VAL A 288 -19.05 -8.70 34.45
CA VAL A 288 -19.07 -10.10 34.90
C VAL A 288 -17.74 -10.51 35.55
N VAL A 289 -16.60 -10.12 34.97
CA VAL A 289 -15.28 -10.41 35.54
C VAL A 289 -15.09 -9.68 36.87
N LEU A 290 -15.39 -8.38 36.95
CA LEU A 290 -15.25 -7.60 38.18
C LEU A 290 -16.09 -8.18 39.33
N LEU A 291 -17.35 -8.51 39.07
CA LEU A 291 -18.22 -9.16 40.06
C LEU A 291 -17.66 -10.51 40.52
N THR A 292 -17.18 -11.34 39.58
CA THR A 292 -16.67 -12.68 39.90
C THR A 292 -15.34 -12.61 40.65
N LEU A 293 -14.46 -11.67 40.31
CA LEU A 293 -13.21 -11.42 41.02
C LEU A 293 -13.48 -10.90 42.43
N PHE A 294 -14.43 -9.98 42.60
CA PHE A 294 -14.84 -9.49 43.92
C PHE A 294 -15.39 -10.61 44.82
N GLN A 295 -16.23 -11.48 44.28
CA GLN A 295 -16.72 -12.67 45.01
C GLN A 295 -15.59 -13.65 45.33
N SER A 296 -14.66 -13.88 44.39
CA SER A 296 -13.52 -14.76 44.59
C SER A 296 -12.58 -14.23 45.67
N PHE A 297 -12.34 -12.92 45.69
CA PHE A 297 -11.58 -12.22 46.71
C PHE A 297 -12.25 -12.35 48.10
N ARG A 298 -13.54 -12.05 48.20
CA ARG A 298 -14.31 -12.22 49.45
C ARG A 298 -14.27 -13.66 49.97
N LYS A 299 -14.33 -14.65 49.08
CA LYS A 299 -14.29 -16.07 49.43
C LYS A 299 -12.87 -16.66 49.54
N LYS A 300 -11.81 -15.87 49.32
CA LYS A 300 -10.40 -16.31 49.23
C LYS A 300 -10.19 -17.51 48.27
N THR A 301 -10.94 -17.53 47.17
CA THR A 301 -10.85 -18.57 46.14
C THR A 301 -10.10 -18.06 44.91
N LYS A 302 -9.42 -18.95 44.19
CA LYS A 302 -8.77 -18.58 42.92
C LYS A 302 -9.81 -18.53 41.80
N PRO A 303 -9.77 -17.52 40.91
CA PRO A 303 -10.66 -17.47 39.77
C PRO A 303 -10.39 -18.67 38.85
N ASP A 304 -11.48 -19.25 38.35
CA ASP A 304 -11.44 -20.39 37.44
C ASP A 304 -10.94 -20.00 36.03
N TRP A 305 -10.84 -21.00 35.15
CA TRP A 305 -10.32 -20.79 33.81
C TRP A 305 -11.24 -19.96 32.90
N ASP A 306 -12.56 -19.96 33.12
CA ASP A 306 -13.47 -19.14 32.32
C ASP A 306 -13.23 -17.66 32.62
N VAL A 307 -13.09 -17.30 33.90
CA VAL A 307 -12.75 -15.92 34.31
C VAL A 307 -11.38 -15.51 33.78
N ARG A 308 -10.37 -16.37 33.88
CA ARG A 308 -9.01 -16.05 33.38
C ARG A 308 -8.97 -15.81 31.88
N ILE A 309 -9.66 -16.65 31.10
CA ILE A 309 -9.73 -16.49 29.64
C ILE A 309 -10.50 -15.22 29.29
N LEU A 310 -11.63 -14.96 29.96
CA LEU A 310 -12.39 -13.73 29.73
C LEU A 310 -11.57 -12.48 30.10
N SER A 311 -10.79 -12.51 31.19
CA SER A 311 -9.86 -11.43 31.52
C SER A 311 -8.81 -11.20 30.43
N GLY A 312 -8.26 -12.26 29.83
CA GLY A 312 -7.34 -12.14 28.69
C GLY A 312 -7.99 -11.52 27.45
N LEU A 313 -9.26 -11.87 27.18
CA LEU A 313 -10.04 -11.31 26.08
C LEU A 313 -10.37 -9.83 26.31
N ILE A 314 -10.73 -9.45 27.55
CA ILE A 314 -10.96 -8.06 27.95
C ILE A 314 -9.66 -7.25 27.81
N ALA A 315 -8.54 -7.76 28.32
CA ALA A 315 -7.25 -7.08 28.24
C ALA A 315 -6.84 -6.83 26.78
N SER A 316 -7.02 -7.82 25.91
CA SER A 316 -6.75 -7.70 24.47
C SER A 316 -7.69 -6.71 23.79
N SER A 317 -8.98 -6.77 24.09
CA SER A 317 -9.98 -5.87 23.48
C SER A 317 -9.82 -4.43 23.94
N GLY A 318 -9.59 -4.21 25.24
CA GLY A 318 -9.36 -2.90 25.83
C GLY A 318 -8.08 -2.26 25.29
N PHE A 319 -6.97 -3.01 25.27
CA PHE A 319 -5.74 -2.50 24.65
C PHE A 319 -5.92 -2.23 23.15
N GLY A 320 -6.71 -3.03 22.44
CA GLY A 320 -7.01 -2.78 21.02
C GLY A 320 -7.77 -1.49 20.80
N VAL A 321 -8.76 -1.16 21.66
CA VAL A 321 -9.46 0.14 21.61
C VAL A 321 -8.47 1.29 21.84
N LEU A 322 -7.60 1.18 22.86
CA LEU A 322 -6.60 2.20 23.18
C LEU A 322 -5.58 2.38 22.04
N LEU A 323 -5.04 1.29 21.50
CA LEU A 323 -4.06 1.33 20.42
C LEU A 323 -4.65 1.94 19.15
N VAL A 324 -5.87 1.54 18.76
CA VAL A 324 -6.51 2.05 17.54
C VAL A 324 -6.98 3.50 17.71
N ALA A 325 -7.36 3.93 18.92
CA ALA A 325 -7.77 5.31 19.18
C ALA A 325 -6.68 6.34 18.85
N LYS A 326 -5.40 5.97 19.00
CA LYS A 326 -4.26 6.83 18.64
C LYS A 326 -4.24 7.18 17.16
N HIS A 327 -4.52 6.21 16.30
CA HIS A 327 -4.44 6.34 14.84
C HIS A 327 -5.80 6.12 14.17
N TYR A 328 -6.88 6.54 14.82
CA TYR A 328 -8.24 6.21 14.39
C TYR A 328 -8.61 6.99 13.12
N HIS A 329 -8.70 6.26 12.02
CA HIS A 329 -9.18 6.78 10.75
C HIS A 329 -10.46 6.06 10.29
N PHE A 330 -10.47 4.74 10.41
CA PHE A 330 -11.58 3.89 10.00
C PHE A 330 -11.69 2.64 10.89
N ASN A 331 -12.88 2.03 10.93
CA ASN A 331 -13.14 0.85 11.76
C ASN A 331 -12.41 -0.42 11.31
N HIS A 332 -11.77 -0.45 10.14
CA HIS A 332 -11.08 -1.66 9.65
C HIS A 332 -9.84 -2.00 10.49
N TYR A 333 -9.30 -1.04 11.25
CA TYR A 333 -8.22 -1.28 12.19
C TYR A 333 -8.63 -2.13 13.41
N LEU A 334 -9.93 -2.27 13.70
CA LEU A 334 -10.44 -3.04 14.83
C LEU A 334 -10.75 -4.51 14.49
N ILE A 335 -10.58 -4.95 13.24
CA ILE A 335 -11.01 -6.28 12.81
C ILE A 335 -10.53 -7.41 13.73
N PRO A 336 -9.23 -7.49 14.13
CA PRO A 336 -8.78 -8.56 15.02
C PRO A 336 -9.53 -8.63 16.35
N ILE A 337 -9.86 -7.48 16.96
CA ILE A 337 -10.57 -7.45 18.25
C ILE A 337 -12.09 -7.61 18.07
N LEU A 338 -12.67 -7.12 16.98
CA LEU A 338 -14.08 -7.33 16.66
C LEU A 338 -14.40 -8.82 16.53
N LEU A 339 -13.47 -9.61 15.98
CA LEU A 339 -13.60 -11.06 15.86
C LEU A 339 -13.50 -11.80 17.20
N LEU A 340 -13.06 -11.15 18.29
CA LEU A 340 -13.12 -11.71 19.64
C LEU A 340 -14.49 -11.57 20.31
N THR A 341 -15.43 -10.83 19.71
CA THR A 341 -16.76 -10.55 20.32
C THR A 341 -17.53 -11.84 20.61
N GLY A 342 -17.59 -12.77 19.65
CA GLY A 342 -18.33 -14.03 19.82
C GLY A 342 -17.76 -14.91 20.93
N ILE A 343 -16.44 -15.06 20.98
CA ILE A 343 -15.78 -15.90 22.00
C ILE A 343 -15.85 -15.25 23.39
N SER A 344 -15.78 -13.92 23.47
CA SER A 344 -16.02 -13.18 24.72
C SER A 344 -17.43 -13.41 25.24
N LEU A 345 -18.45 -13.32 24.38
CA LEU A 345 -19.83 -13.60 24.76
C LEU A 345 -20.03 -15.06 25.20
N PHE A 346 -19.37 -16.02 24.55
CA PHE A 346 -19.37 -17.42 25.00
C PHE A 346 -18.87 -17.56 26.45
N PHE A 347 -17.73 -16.95 26.80
CA PHE A 347 -17.20 -17.03 28.17
C PHE A 347 -18.04 -16.25 29.19
N VAL A 348 -18.63 -15.12 28.79
CA VAL A 348 -19.64 -14.41 29.61
C VAL A 348 -20.80 -15.35 29.95
N LEU A 349 -21.37 -16.02 28.96
CA LEU A 349 -22.48 -16.95 29.16
C LEU A 349 -22.06 -18.14 30.04
N ASN A 350 -20.87 -18.71 29.85
CA ASN A 350 -20.37 -19.80 30.69
C ASN A 350 -20.27 -19.41 32.17
N ILE A 351 -19.76 -18.22 32.47
CA ILE A 351 -19.66 -17.73 33.85
C ILE A 351 -21.06 -17.51 34.43
N LEU A 352 -21.94 -16.84 33.70
CA LEU A 352 -23.32 -16.60 34.14
C LEU A 352 -24.07 -17.92 34.35
N PHE A 353 -23.87 -18.94 33.52
CA PHE A 353 -24.51 -20.25 33.66
C PHE A 353 -24.01 -21.08 34.85
N LYS A 354 -22.93 -20.68 35.53
CA LYS A 354 -22.55 -21.27 36.82
C LYS A 354 -23.41 -20.76 37.99
N THR A 355 -24.17 -19.70 37.80
CA THR A 355 -25.11 -19.20 38.81
C THR A 355 -26.37 -20.09 38.90
N LYS A 356 -27.20 -19.84 39.94
CA LYS A 356 -28.46 -20.56 40.21
C LYS A 356 -29.60 -20.22 39.21
N LEU A 357 -29.28 -19.96 37.94
CA LEU A 357 -30.28 -19.82 36.87
C LEU A 357 -31.01 -21.15 36.63
N HIS A 358 -32.31 -21.08 36.33
CA HIS A 358 -33.13 -22.26 36.03
C HIS A 358 -32.58 -23.01 34.78
N PRO A 359 -32.49 -24.36 34.78
CA PRO A 359 -31.90 -25.11 33.68
C PRO A 359 -32.53 -24.85 32.31
N MET A 360 -33.85 -24.61 32.27
CA MET A 360 -34.57 -24.27 31.03
C MET A 360 -34.08 -22.95 30.44
N ILE A 361 -33.82 -21.95 31.28
CA ILE A 361 -33.32 -20.63 30.84
C ILE A 361 -31.93 -20.78 30.21
N LYS A 362 -31.03 -21.56 30.84
CA LYS A 362 -29.69 -21.84 30.31
C LYS A 362 -29.74 -22.50 28.92
N LYS A 363 -30.74 -23.35 28.67
CA LYS A 363 -30.94 -24.03 27.38
C LYS A 363 -31.52 -23.10 26.29
N LEU A 364 -32.33 -22.11 26.68
CA LEU A 364 -33.00 -21.18 25.76
C LEU A 364 -32.17 -19.95 25.38
N ILE A 365 -31.25 -19.49 26.24
CA ILE A 365 -30.48 -18.27 25.98
C ILE A 365 -29.62 -18.35 24.70
N PRO A 366 -28.79 -19.40 24.48
CA PRO A 366 -27.97 -19.48 23.27
C PRO A 366 -28.77 -19.43 21.95
N PRO A 367 -29.86 -20.21 21.75
CA PRO A 367 -30.64 -20.10 20.53
C PRO A 367 -31.29 -18.72 20.36
N ILE A 368 -31.78 -18.09 21.43
CA ILE A 368 -32.37 -16.74 21.35
C ILE A 368 -31.34 -15.71 20.86
N ILE A 369 -30.13 -15.73 21.44
CA ILE A 369 -29.03 -14.82 21.02
C ILE A 369 -28.67 -15.07 19.56
N VAL A 370 -28.53 -16.34 19.15
CA VAL A 370 -28.17 -16.70 17.77
C VAL A 370 -29.25 -16.25 16.79
N VAL A 371 -30.53 -16.50 17.08
CA VAL A 371 -31.65 -16.08 16.22
C VAL A 371 -31.69 -14.55 16.12
N GLY A 372 -31.58 -13.85 17.24
CA GLY A 372 -31.51 -12.38 17.25
C GLY A 372 -30.34 -11.83 16.42
N LEU A 373 -29.17 -12.47 16.51
CA LEU A 373 -28.00 -12.10 15.72
C LEU A 373 -28.19 -12.37 14.22
N ILE A 374 -28.78 -13.52 13.85
CA ILE A 374 -29.09 -13.85 12.45
C ILE A 374 -30.09 -12.86 11.86
N ILE A 375 -31.13 -12.50 12.61
CA ILE A 375 -32.11 -11.47 12.22
C ILE A 375 -31.37 -10.14 12.01
N PHE A 376 -30.57 -9.70 12.98
CA PHE A 376 -29.78 -8.48 12.85
C PHE A 376 -28.88 -8.46 11.61
N ILE A 377 -28.18 -9.56 11.33
CA ILE A 377 -27.33 -9.69 10.14
C ILE A 377 -28.18 -9.62 8.86
N GLY A 378 -29.28 -10.38 8.82
CA GLY A 378 -30.19 -10.48 7.69
C GLY A 378 -30.85 -9.16 7.30
N PHE A 379 -31.14 -8.28 8.26
CA PHE A 379 -31.73 -6.95 7.99
C PHE A 379 -30.68 -5.86 7.78
N LYS A 380 -29.73 -5.71 8.72
CA LYS A 380 -28.82 -4.54 8.74
C LYS A 380 -27.65 -4.70 7.80
N GLN A 381 -27.03 -5.88 7.75
CA GLN A 381 -25.79 -6.07 6.98
C GLN A 381 -26.08 -6.26 5.50
N THR A 382 -27.09 -7.03 5.15
CA THR A 382 -27.49 -7.24 3.76
C THR A 382 -27.79 -5.92 3.05
N THR A 383 -28.52 -5.01 3.69
CA THR A 383 -28.84 -3.68 3.14
C THR A 383 -27.58 -2.84 2.89
N ARG A 384 -26.66 -2.80 3.87
CA ARG A 384 -25.39 -2.06 3.72
C ARG A 384 -24.50 -2.65 2.63
N MET A 385 -24.46 -3.98 2.50
CA MET A 385 -23.65 -4.67 1.50
C MET A 385 -24.21 -4.53 0.09
N LYS A 386 -25.55 -4.54 -0.07
CA LYS A 386 -26.19 -4.18 -1.34
C LYS A 386 -25.86 -2.75 -1.76
N TYR A 387 -25.92 -1.79 -0.83
CA TYR A 387 -25.56 -0.40 -1.12
C TYR A 387 -24.09 -0.26 -1.55
N ALA A 388 -23.16 -0.88 -0.83
CA ALA A 388 -21.74 -0.87 -1.18
C ALA A 388 -21.49 -1.53 -2.55
N SER A 389 -22.08 -2.70 -2.79
CA SER A 389 -21.96 -3.43 -4.06
C SER A 389 -22.50 -2.62 -5.24
N HIS A 390 -23.65 -1.95 -5.07
CA HIS A 390 -24.21 -1.07 -6.10
C HIS A 390 -23.26 0.10 -6.40
N GLY A 391 -22.64 0.72 -5.39
CA GLY A 391 -21.63 1.76 -5.58
C GLY A 391 -20.42 1.29 -6.41
N TYR A 392 -19.97 0.06 -6.21
CA TYR A 392 -18.91 -0.54 -7.04
C TYR A 392 -19.38 -0.85 -8.47
N GLN A 393 -20.59 -1.35 -8.63
CA GLN A 393 -21.18 -1.64 -9.94
C GLN A 393 -21.24 -0.39 -10.81
N ILE A 394 -21.88 0.69 -10.34
CA ILE A 394 -22.00 1.95 -11.10
C ILE A 394 -20.64 2.60 -11.38
N THR A 395 -19.64 2.34 -10.54
CA THR A 395 -18.25 2.77 -10.76
C THR A 395 -17.67 2.03 -11.95
N ASN A 396 -17.82 0.70 -12.00
CA ASN A 396 -17.31 -0.09 -13.11
C ASN A 396 -18.05 0.17 -14.42
N GLU A 397 -19.36 0.34 -14.38
CA GLU A 397 -20.17 0.66 -15.58
C GLU A 397 -19.71 1.98 -16.20
N GLU A 398 -19.48 3.02 -15.38
CA GLU A 398 -18.92 4.28 -15.86
C GLU A 398 -17.53 4.08 -16.46
N MET A 399 -16.63 3.38 -15.77
CA MET A 399 -15.27 3.09 -16.26
C MET A 399 -15.26 2.33 -17.59
N ASP A 400 -16.09 1.30 -17.71
CA ASP A 400 -16.17 0.48 -18.92
C ASP A 400 -16.72 1.32 -20.08
N SER A 401 -17.75 2.15 -19.83
CA SER A 401 -18.32 3.04 -20.84
C SER A 401 -17.34 4.14 -21.29
N THR A 402 -16.56 4.72 -20.37
CA THR A 402 -15.56 5.75 -20.71
C THR A 402 -14.39 5.15 -21.47
N ASN A 403 -13.93 3.96 -21.09
CA ASN A 403 -12.90 3.23 -21.83
C ASN A 403 -13.34 2.92 -23.26
N VAL A 404 -14.55 2.38 -23.45
CA VAL A 404 -15.10 2.13 -24.80
C VAL A 404 -15.15 3.41 -25.62
N LYS A 405 -15.57 4.54 -25.02
CA LYS A 405 -15.58 5.83 -25.70
C LYS A 405 -14.17 6.30 -26.10
N LEU A 406 -13.18 6.16 -25.22
CA LEU A 406 -11.79 6.50 -25.52
C LEU A 406 -11.21 5.65 -26.64
N GLU A 407 -11.45 4.34 -26.63
CA GLU A 407 -10.94 3.44 -27.68
C GLU A 407 -11.66 3.62 -29.02
N ARG A 408 -12.94 4.03 -29.02
CA ARG A 408 -13.68 4.25 -30.27
C ARG A 408 -13.38 5.60 -30.90
N ASP A 409 -13.37 6.67 -30.09
CA ASP A 409 -13.36 8.05 -30.59
C ASP A 409 -11.95 8.68 -30.54
N PHE A 410 -11.02 8.12 -29.76
CA PHE A 410 -9.71 8.70 -29.47
C PHE A 410 -8.59 7.64 -29.39
N ALA A 411 -8.65 6.64 -30.26
CA ALA A 411 -7.66 5.55 -30.31
C ALA A 411 -6.25 6.05 -30.67
N ASP A 412 -6.17 7.07 -31.53
CA ASP A 412 -4.94 7.67 -32.05
C ASP A 412 -4.38 8.80 -31.17
N TYR A 413 -5.06 9.12 -30.06
CA TYR A 413 -4.61 10.15 -29.12
C TYR A 413 -3.67 9.56 -28.06
N SER A 414 -2.56 10.26 -27.80
CA SER A 414 -1.71 9.98 -26.65
C SER A 414 -2.39 10.40 -25.35
N ARG A 415 -2.14 9.66 -24.26
CA ARG A 415 -2.90 9.79 -23.01
C ARG A 415 -2.00 10.14 -21.84
N ILE A 416 -2.40 11.17 -21.09
CA ILE A 416 -1.83 11.58 -19.81
C ILE A 416 -2.84 11.21 -18.72
N TYR A 417 -2.49 10.25 -17.87
CA TYR A 417 -3.35 9.77 -16.80
C TYR A 417 -3.24 10.65 -15.56
N PHE A 418 -4.37 11.13 -15.05
CA PHE A 418 -4.43 11.93 -13.83
C PHE A 418 -4.09 11.06 -12.62
N TYR A 419 -2.93 11.23 -12.01
CA TYR A 419 -2.38 10.33 -10.99
C TYR A 419 -2.41 11.00 -9.60
N PRO A 420 -2.76 10.28 -8.52
CA PRO A 420 -3.16 8.87 -8.45
C PRO A 420 -4.69 8.69 -8.39
N PHE A 421 -5.48 9.61 -8.94
CA PHE A 421 -6.95 9.55 -8.80
C PHE A 421 -7.68 8.97 -10.01
N SER A 422 -6.99 8.72 -11.11
CA SER A 422 -7.57 8.04 -12.27
C SER A 422 -7.77 6.55 -12.00
N PHE A 423 -8.96 6.05 -12.30
CA PHE A 423 -9.30 4.63 -12.23
C PHE A 423 -8.88 3.94 -13.53
N TYR A 424 -7.58 3.92 -13.82
CA TYR A 424 -7.00 3.29 -15.00
C TYR A 424 -5.88 2.33 -14.60
N LYS A 425 -5.72 1.25 -15.39
CA LYS A 425 -4.71 0.21 -15.09
C LYS A 425 -3.30 0.77 -14.95
N TYR A 426 -2.94 1.78 -15.75
CA TYR A 426 -1.62 2.38 -15.72
C TYR A 426 -1.36 3.18 -14.44
N SER A 427 -2.35 3.96 -14.00
CA SER A 427 -2.27 4.67 -12.71
C SER A 427 -2.17 3.68 -11.56
N ALA A 428 -2.93 2.59 -11.61
CA ALA A 428 -2.92 1.57 -10.57
C ALA A 428 -1.59 0.81 -10.51
N LEU A 429 -1.04 0.40 -11.66
CA LEU A 429 0.27 -0.24 -11.76
C LEU A 429 1.41 0.70 -11.33
N ASN A 430 1.38 1.98 -11.74
CA ASN A 430 2.34 2.98 -11.31
C ASN A 430 2.29 3.15 -9.79
N PHE A 431 1.08 3.27 -9.22
CA PHE A 431 0.89 3.36 -7.78
C PHE A 431 1.47 2.13 -7.06
N GLY A 432 1.17 0.92 -7.54
CA GLY A 432 1.73 -0.30 -6.96
C GLY A 432 3.25 -0.39 -7.02
N ASP A 433 3.86 0.03 -8.15
CA ASP A 433 5.30 -0.01 -8.35
C ASP A 433 6.08 1.02 -7.50
N VAL A 434 5.49 2.19 -7.19
CA VAL A 434 6.04 3.12 -6.19
C VAL A 434 6.34 2.37 -4.89
N TYR A 435 5.41 1.54 -4.44
CA TYR A 435 5.55 0.75 -3.23
C TYR A 435 6.43 -0.49 -3.38
N THR A 436 6.90 -0.83 -4.58
CA THR A 436 8.02 -1.77 -4.75
C THR A 436 9.38 -1.08 -4.76
N LYS A 437 9.41 0.25 -4.59
CA LYS A 437 10.58 1.10 -4.82
C LYS A 437 11.09 1.06 -6.26
N ARG A 438 10.17 1.08 -7.22
CA ARG A 438 10.45 1.10 -8.66
C ARG A 438 11.17 -0.15 -9.18
N GLN A 439 11.08 -1.27 -8.47
CA GLN A 439 11.72 -2.53 -8.88
C GLN A 439 11.03 -3.17 -10.10
N MET A 440 9.75 -2.84 -10.36
CA MET A 440 8.96 -3.37 -11.46
C MET A 440 8.88 -2.41 -12.67
N LEU A 441 9.32 -1.15 -12.48
CA LEU A 441 9.33 -0.11 -13.50
C LEU A 441 9.90 -0.54 -14.87
N PRO A 442 11.04 -1.27 -14.97
CA PRO A 442 11.57 -1.68 -16.28
C PRO A 442 10.60 -2.53 -17.10
N TYR A 443 9.87 -3.44 -16.44
CA TYR A 443 8.85 -4.27 -17.12
C TYR A 443 7.66 -3.42 -17.57
N LEU A 444 7.24 -2.46 -16.75
CA LEU A 444 6.13 -1.57 -17.03
C LEU A 444 6.44 -0.65 -18.23
N LYS A 445 7.61 -0.01 -18.26
CA LYS A 445 8.03 0.82 -19.41
C LYS A 445 8.14 -0.01 -20.69
N LYS A 446 8.68 -1.24 -20.60
CA LYS A 446 8.79 -2.13 -21.76
C LYS A 446 7.42 -2.53 -22.33
N LEU A 447 6.45 -2.81 -21.46
CA LEU A 447 5.08 -3.17 -21.89
C LEU A 447 4.29 -1.96 -22.37
N TYR A 448 4.54 -0.78 -21.79
CA TYR A 448 3.73 0.42 -21.97
C TYR A 448 4.63 1.67 -22.14
N PRO A 449 5.35 1.77 -23.26
CA PRO A 449 6.33 2.84 -23.50
C PRO A 449 5.70 4.22 -23.73
N ASN A 450 4.42 4.30 -24.09
CA ASN A 450 3.74 5.57 -24.39
C ASN A 450 2.73 5.92 -23.29
N THR A 451 3.16 5.90 -22.03
CA THR A 451 2.29 6.13 -20.86
C THR A 451 2.79 7.29 -20.02
N TYR A 452 1.96 8.34 -19.94
CA TYR A 452 2.29 9.56 -19.21
C TYR A 452 1.31 9.77 -18.05
N PHE A 453 1.77 10.50 -17.03
CA PHE A 453 1.01 10.80 -15.83
C PHE A 453 1.05 12.30 -15.54
N TYR A 454 -0.03 12.84 -15.01
CA TYR A 454 -0.01 14.11 -14.30
C TYR A 454 -0.07 13.80 -12.81
N ASP A 455 1.03 14.02 -12.09
CA ASP A 455 1.07 13.83 -10.64
C ASP A 455 0.40 15.02 -9.94
N PHE A 456 -0.74 14.75 -9.31
CA PHE A 456 -1.53 15.75 -8.62
C PHE A 456 -0.81 16.38 -7.41
N TYR A 457 -0.05 15.59 -6.65
CA TYR A 457 0.58 16.09 -5.43
C TYR A 457 1.76 17.00 -5.73
N TRP A 458 2.52 16.66 -6.77
CA TRP A 458 3.74 17.37 -7.15
C TRP A 458 3.53 18.35 -8.32
N ASN A 459 2.33 18.39 -8.89
CA ASN A 459 1.95 19.26 -10.00
C ASN A 459 2.87 19.17 -11.22
N ARG A 460 3.27 17.95 -11.58
CA ARG A 460 4.25 17.69 -12.65
C ARG A 460 3.79 16.60 -13.61
N LEU A 461 4.21 16.71 -14.86
CA LEU A 461 4.03 15.67 -15.87
C LEU A 461 5.17 14.65 -15.77
N GLN A 462 4.84 13.38 -15.94
CA GLN A 462 5.81 12.29 -15.81
C GLN A 462 5.65 11.28 -16.93
N TYR A 463 6.77 10.86 -17.52
CA TYR A 463 6.87 9.61 -18.24
C TYR A 463 7.28 8.53 -17.24
N TRP A 464 6.29 7.80 -16.73
CA TRP A 464 6.45 6.94 -15.56
C TRP A 464 7.06 7.66 -14.35
N ASN A 465 8.36 7.50 -14.08
CA ASN A 465 9.05 8.11 -12.95
C ASN A 465 9.93 9.30 -13.36
N ALA A 466 10.16 9.50 -14.67
CA ALA A 466 10.92 10.62 -15.19
C ALA A 466 10.01 11.85 -15.36
N ASP A 467 10.46 13.00 -14.83
CA ASP A 467 9.75 14.27 -15.03
C ASP A 467 9.92 14.74 -16.47
N VAL A 468 8.81 15.06 -17.13
CA VAL A 468 8.76 15.53 -18.53
C VAL A 468 7.97 16.82 -18.61
N LEU A 469 8.16 17.57 -19.70
CA LEU A 469 7.32 18.70 -20.04
C LEU A 469 6.19 18.31 -20.98
N LEU A 470 5.20 19.19 -21.10
CA LEU A 470 4.15 19.01 -22.09
C LEU A 470 4.71 19.10 -23.52
N GLU A 471 5.70 19.97 -23.74
CA GLU A 471 6.39 20.11 -25.03
C GLU A 471 7.12 18.83 -25.41
N ASP A 472 7.76 18.13 -24.46
CA ASP A 472 8.41 16.84 -24.71
C ASP A 472 7.37 15.81 -25.19
N ILE A 473 6.19 15.77 -24.54
CA ILE A 473 5.10 14.85 -24.93
C ILE A 473 4.60 15.20 -26.34
N ILE A 474 4.40 16.48 -26.65
CA ILE A 474 3.95 16.94 -27.97
C ILE A 474 4.99 16.62 -29.05
N GLU A 475 6.28 16.82 -28.78
CA GLU A 475 7.37 16.51 -29.71
C GLU A 475 7.37 15.02 -30.06
N TYR A 476 7.22 14.15 -29.05
CA TYR A 476 7.32 12.71 -29.24
C TYR A 476 6.01 12.05 -29.73
N ASN A 477 4.85 12.68 -29.52
CA ASN A 477 3.54 12.06 -29.78
C ASN A 477 2.64 12.86 -30.72
N GLY A 478 2.99 14.10 -31.07
CA GLY A 478 2.13 15.03 -31.78
C GLY A 478 1.15 15.77 -30.89
N ASN A 479 0.22 16.50 -31.51
CA ASN A 479 -0.72 17.42 -30.84
C ASN A 479 -2.03 16.76 -30.34
N LYS A 480 -2.29 15.50 -30.71
CA LYS A 480 -3.47 14.75 -30.29
C LYS A 480 -3.24 14.13 -28.91
N ILE A 481 -3.46 14.92 -27.86
CA ILE A 481 -3.21 14.50 -26.47
C ILE A 481 -4.48 14.65 -25.63
N LEU A 482 -4.79 13.61 -24.85
CA LEU A 482 -5.85 13.62 -23.86
C LEU A 482 -5.28 13.59 -22.43
N MET A 483 -5.89 14.37 -21.54
CA MET A 483 -5.81 14.14 -20.11
C MET A 483 -6.99 13.27 -19.67
N VAL A 484 -6.71 12.16 -18.99
CA VAL A 484 -7.69 11.10 -18.69
C VAL A 484 -7.81 10.84 -17.19
N GLY A 485 -9.05 10.75 -16.71
CA GLY A 485 -9.40 10.41 -15.32
C GLY A 485 -9.53 11.61 -14.38
N GLY A 486 -9.15 12.80 -14.81
CA GLY A 486 -9.28 14.05 -14.06
C GLY A 486 -8.69 15.24 -14.83
N PRO A 487 -8.71 16.44 -14.24
CA PRO A 487 -9.37 16.79 -12.98
C PRO A 487 -10.90 16.69 -13.09
N ARG A 488 -11.62 16.45 -11.99
CA ARG A 488 -13.10 16.35 -12.01
C ARG A 488 -13.80 17.68 -11.75
N ASP A 489 -13.07 18.64 -11.20
CA ASP A 489 -13.53 19.96 -10.85
C ASP A 489 -13.09 20.99 -11.89
N GLU A 490 -13.97 21.92 -12.25
CA GLU A 490 -13.70 22.94 -13.27
C GLU A 490 -12.70 23.98 -12.78
N LYS A 491 -12.71 24.29 -11.48
CA LYS A 491 -11.70 25.17 -10.88
C LYS A 491 -10.30 24.59 -11.06
N MET A 492 -10.14 23.31 -10.75
CA MET A 492 -8.86 22.60 -10.92
C MET A 492 -8.43 22.50 -12.38
N ALA A 493 -9.38 22.32 -13.32
CA ALA A 493 -9.07 22.38 -14.75
C ALA A 493 -8.58 23.79 -15.17
N GLY A 494 -9.15 24.84 -14.59
CA GLY A 494 -8.68 26.22 -14.75
C GLY A 494 -7.28 26.44 -14.17
N GLU A 495 -7.00 25.91 -12.97
CA GLU A 495 -5.67 25.96 -12.35
C GLU A 495 -4.60 25.27 -13.20
N LEU A 496 -4.91 24.14 -13.84
CA LEU A 496 -4.02 23.49 -14.80
C LEU A 496 -3.75 24.35 -16.03
N THR A 497 -4.78 25.01 -16.54
CA THR A 497 -4.64 25.95 -17.67
C THR A 497 -3.70 27.09 -17.32
N LEU A 498 -3.83 27.67 -16.11
CA LEU A 498 -2.92 28.71 -15.62
C LEU A 498 -1.47 28.22 -15.44
N ARG A 499 -1.27 26.91 -15.31
CA ARG A 499 0.05 26.27 -15.20
C ARG A 499 0.60 25.79 -16.55
N GLY A 500 0.03 26.24 -17.67
CA GLY A 500 0.51 25.89 -19.01
C GLY A 500 -0.03 24.56 -19.53
N ILE A 501 -1.09 24.00 -18.95
CA ILE A 501 -1.77 22.80 -19.46
C ILE A 501 -3.23 23.18 -19.77
N PRO A 502 -3.48 23.84 -20.90
CA PRO A 502 -4.83 24.28 -21.25
C PRO A 502 -5.71 23.08 -21.62
N LEU A 503 -6.89 23.01 -20.99
CA LEU A 503 -7.78 21.86 -21.11
C LEU A 503 -9.10 22.23 -21.79
N LYS A 504 -9.47 21.47 -22.82
CA LYS A 504 -10.78 21.51 -23.46
C LYS A 504 -11.60 20.29 -23.06
N LYS A 505 -12.65 20.51 -22.28
CA LYS A 505 -13.50 19.45 -21.71
C LYS A 505 -14.20 18.65 -22.80
N ILE A 506 -14.02 17.33 -22.82
CA ILE A 506 -14.74 16.40 -23.71
C ILE A 506 -15.84 15.67 -22.96
N TYR A 507 -15.56 15.23 -21.73
CA TYR A 507 -16.49 14.45 -20.92
C TYR A 507 -16.26 14.67 -19.43
N LYS A 508 -17.35 14.66 -18.67
CA LYS A 508 -17.37 14.67 -17.20
C LYS A 508 -18.44 13.72 -16.70
N GLY A 509 -18.02 12.65 -16.05
CA GLY A 509 -18.85 11.71 -15.32
C GLY A 509 -18.77 11.92 -13.81
N ARG A 510 -19.20 10.92 -13.03
CA ARG A 510 -19.19 10.96 -11.56
C ARG A 510 -17.79 10.68 -11.00
N ILE A 511 -17.05 9.75 -11.60
CA ILE A 511 -15.72 9.33 -11.13
C ILE A 511 -14.58 9.63 -12.10
N GLN A 512 -14.88 9.97 -13.36
CA GLN A 512 -13.87 10.30 -14.35
C GLN A 512 -14.25 11.52 -15.18
N ALA A 513 -13.24 12.23 -15.65
CA ALA A 513 -13.37 13.25 -16.69
C ALA A 513 -12.20 13.06 -17.68
N PHE A 514 -12.39 13.51 -18.92
CA PHE A 514 -11.28 13.60 -19.86
C PHE A 514 -11.39 14.85 -20.73
N TYR A 515 -10.22 15.37 -21.05
CA TYR A 515 -10.00 16.66 -21.68
C TYR A 515 -9.04 16.48 -22.84
N GLU A 516 -9.26 17.20 -23.92
CA GLU A 516 -8.26 17.44 -24.96
C GLU A 516 -7.29 18.51 -24.45
N ILE A 517 -5.99 18.33 -24.69
CA ILE A 517 -5.04 19.43 -24.51
C ILE A 517 -5.29 20.44 -25.62
N ASP A 518 -5.65 21.68 -25.25
CA ASP A 518 -5.91 22.74 -26.21
C ASP A 518 -4.58 23.32 -26.70
N THR A 519 -4.00 22.68 -27.72
CA THR A 519 -2.69 23.07 -28.25
C THR A 519 -2.69 24.45 -28.90
N LEU A 520 -3.84 24.95 -29.37
CA LEU A 520 -3.96 26.31 -29.89
C LEU A 520 -3.81 27.33 -28.76
N LYS A 521 -4.53 27.11 -27.66
CA LYS A 521 -4.37 27.94 -26.46
C LYS A 521 -2.98 27.79 -25.85
N LEU A 522 -2.37 26.60 -25.94
CA LEU A 522 -0.99 26.37 -25.48
C LEU A 522 0.00 27.26 -26.23
N ILE A 523 -0.14 27.40 -27.54
CA ILE A 523 0.71 28.31 -28.33
C ILE A 523 0.49 29.77 -27.90
N GLN A 524 -0.75 30.15 -27.58
CA GLN A 524 -1.09 31.53 -27.16
C GLN A 524 -0.56 31.90 -25.78
N ILE A 525 -0.57 30.97 -24.83
CA ILE A 525 -0.12 31.21 -23.44
C ILE A 525 1.31 30.73 -23.20
N GLY A 526 1.86 29.98 -24.16
CA GLY A 526 3.16 29.32 -24.06
C GLY A 526 4.26 30.36 -24.00
N LYS A 527 5.10 30.25 -22.97
CA LYS A 527 6.27 31.10 -22.84
C LYS A 527 7.39 30.54 -23.71
N GLU A 528 8.06 31.41 -24.45
CA GLU A 528 9.22 31.01 -25.25
C GLU A 528 10.38 30.62 -24.32
N LYS A 529 10.86 29.38 -24.47
CA LYS A 529 12.02 28.86 -23.75
C LYS A 529 13.30 29.36 -24.42
N ILE A 530 14.04 30.23 -23.74
CA ILE A 530 15.32 30.77 -24.23
C ILE A 530 16.45 30.24 -23.36
N VAL A 531 17.43 29.59 -23.99
CA VAL A 531 18.69 29.20 -23.34
C VAL A 531 19.62 30.40 -23.38
N VAL A 532 19.96 30.93 -22.20
CA VAL A 532 20.82 32.13 -22.09
C VAL A 532 22.27 31.81 -21.81
N GLU A 533 22.53 30.70 -21.11
CA GLU A 533 23.87 30.17 -20.84
C GLU A 533 23.80 28.67 -21.00
N GLN A 534 24.83 28.07 -21.61
CA GLN A 534 24.94 26.64 -21.78
C GLN A 534 26.37 26.19 -21.51
N VAL A 535 26.52 25.20 -20.64
CA VAL A 535 27.78 24.49 -20.41
C VAL A 535 27.63 23.05 -20.88
N PHE A 536 28.64 22.53 -21.58
CA PHE A 536 28.61 21.22 -22.22
C PHE A 536 29.90 20.44 -22.02
N CYS A 537 29.82 19.11 -21.83
CA CYS A 537 30.96 18.20 -21.74
C CYS A 537 30.65 16.86 -22.44
N ASP A 538 31.38 16.57 -23.51
CA ASP A 538 31.35 15.33 -24.33
C ASP A 538 32.48 14.35 -24.00
N ALA A 539 33.26 14.62 -22.94
CA ALA A 539 34.40 13.80 -22.52
C ALA A 539 35.55 13.68 -23.54
N GLU A 540 35.63 14.53 -24.58
CA GLU A 540 36.65 14.44 -25.61
C GLU A 540 37.99 15.11 -25.25
N ILE A 541 37.95 16.18 -24.47
CA ILE A 541 39.13 17.00 -24.19
C ILE A 541 39.47 16.90 -22.70
N LEU A 542 40.76 16.69 -22.41
CA LEU A 542 41.31 16.65 -21.05
C LEU A 542 42.16 17.88 -20.77
N SER A 543 42.27 18.24 -19.49
CA SER A 543 43.28 19.18 -19.01
C SER A 543 44.69 18.61 -19.20
N ASN A 544 45.70 19.48 -19.20
CA ASN A 544 47.11 19.08 -19.40
C ASN A 544 47.63 18.05 -18.38
N ASP A 545 47.06 18.04 -17.18
CA ASP A 545 47.38 17.08 -16.10
C ASP A 545 46.49 15.82 -16.13
N ASN A 546 45.61 15.69 -17.13
CA ASN A 546 44.63 14.62 -17.31
C ASN A 546 43.66 14.41 -16.12
N GLN A 547 43.51 15.40 -15.23
CA GLN A 547 42.63 15.27 -14.05
C GLN A 547 41.18 15.68 -14.34
N ASN A 548 40.97 16.61 -15.27
CA ASN A 548 39.67 17.21 -15.57
C ASN A 548 39.31 17.06 -17.04
N PHE A 549 38.01 16.96 -17.34
CA PHE A 549 37.49 17.17 -18.69
C PHE A 549 37.33 18.67 -18.93
N ILE A 550 37.60 19.10 -20.15
CA ILE A 550 37.42 20.48 -20.60
C ILE A 550 36.19 20.54 -21.50
N GLY A 551 35.15 21.20 -21.01
CA GLY A 551 33.90 21.40 -21.73
C GLY A 551 33.88 22.66 -22.60
N SER A 552 32.68 23.08 -22.99
CA SER A 552 32.45 24.35 -23.68
C SER A 552 32.97 25.54 -22.85
N ASP A 553 33.40 26.59 -23.54
CA ASP A 553 33.93 27.82 -22.92
C ASP A 553 35.11 27.61 -21.94
N ARG A 554 35.82 26.47 -22.07
CA ARG A 554 36.92 26.04 -21.19
C ARG A 554 36.50 25.76 -19.75
N GLU A 555 35.22 25.48 -19.53
CA GLU A 555 34.68 25.04 -18.25
C GLU A 555 35.30 23.68 -17.85
N SER A 556 35.63 23.54 -16.58
CA SER A 556 36.36 22.36 -16.06
C SER A 556 35.43 21.42 -15.31
N PHE A 557 35.45 20.14 -15.67
CA PHE A 557 34.67 19.08 -15.06
C PHE A 557 35.61 18.05 -14.41
N GLY A 558 35.46 17.81 -13.11
CA GLY A 558 36.37 16.94 -12.36
C GLY A 558 36.23 15.45 -12.65
N ASN A 559 37.21 14.66 -12.19
CA ASN A 559 37.23 13.19 -12.22
C ASN A 559 37.36 12.57 -13.62
N ALA A 560 38.31 13.05 -14.43
CA ALA A 560 38.47 12.57 -15.81
C ALA A 560 39.10 11.19 -15.97
N PHE A 561 39.61 10.60 -14.89
CA PHE A 561 40.14 9.23 -14.86
C PHE A 561 39.13 8.16 -15.28
N MET A 562 37.84 8.50 -15.34
CA MET A 562 36.75 7.62 -15.76
C MET A 562 36.47 7.64 -17.27
N ARG A 563 37.26 8.39 -18.05
CA ARG A 563 37.16 8.43 -19.50
C ARG A 563 37.42 7.06 -20.12
N ASN A 564 36.65 6.70 -21.12
CA ASN A 564 36.74 5.44 -21.83
C ASN A 564 36.28 5.58 -23.28
N ASP A 565 36.64 4.63 -24.14
CA ASP A 565 36.38 4.57 -25.59
C ASP A 565 35.59 3.32 -26.02
N GLU A 566 35.04 2.54 -25.07
CA GLU A 566 34.32 1.28 -25.36
C GLU A 566 32.93 1.54 -25.96
N PHE A 567 32.17 2.44 -25.34
CA PHE A 567 30.89 2.91 -25.84
C PHE A 567 30.83 4.41 -25.68
N PHE A 568 30.47 5.12 -26.74
CA PHE A 568 30.29 6.57 -26.75
C PHE A 568 29.05 6.91 -27.57
N ARG A 569 28.42 8.03 -27.25
CA ARG A 569 27.23 8.52 -27.97
C ARG A 569 27.65 9.50 -29.04
N SER A 570 28.53 10.43 -28.70
CA SER A 570 29.15 11.37 -29.62
C SER A 570 30.68 11.21 -29.59
N GLY A 571 31.38 11.79 -30.56
CA GLY A 571 32.86 11.74 -30.57
C GLY A 571 33.46 10.33 -30.62
N LYS A 572 34.37 10.06 -29.67
CA LYS A 572 35.16 8.82 -29.51
C LYS A 572 35.24 8.36 -28.05
N HIS A 573 34.80 9.16 -27.10
CA HIS A 573 34.98 8.90 -25.67
C HIS A 573 33.68 9.14 -24.90
N SER A 574 33.60 8.52 -23.72
CA SER A 574 32.53 8.72 -22.75
C SER A 574 33.05 8.45 -21.34
N ILE A 575 32.15 8.51 -20.36
CA ILE A 575 32.44 8.24 -18.96
C ILE A 575 31.91 6.87 -18.59
N LYS A 576 32.78 5.94 -18.18
CA LYS A 576 32.41 4.60 -17.73
C LYS A 576 32.32 4.55 -16.20
N MET A 577 31.25 3.96 -15.68
CA MET A 577 31.06 3.67 -14.25
C MET A 577 30.82 2.17 -14.05
N ASP A 578 31.44 1.59 -13.02
CA ASP A 578 31.37 0.15 -12.73
C ASP A 578 31.44 -0.12 -11.20
N GLU A 579 31.82 -1.35 -10.80
CA GLU A 579 31.90 -1.74 -9.40
C GLU A 579 32.93 -0.95 -8.57
N LYS A 580 33.95 -0.38 -9.23
CA LYS A 580 35.03 0.39 -8.60
C LYS A 580 34.72 1.89 -8.57
N THR A 581 33.79 2.35 -9.41
CA THR A 581 33.49 3.78 -9.55
C THR A 581 32.03 4.08 -9.23
N GLU A 582 31.83 4.55 -8.00
CA GLU A 582 30.52 4.99 -7.52
C GLU A 582 30.18 6.42 -7.93
N PHE A 583 31.16 7.30 -8.10
CA PHE A 583 30.95 8.71 -8.47
C PHE A 583 31.83 9.07 -9.67
N ALA A 584 31.28 9.83 -10.61
CA ALA A 584 32.01 10.34 -11.77
C ALA A 584 31.49 11.72 -12.14
N ILE A 585 32.31 12.49 -12.88
CA ILE A 585 32.10 13.87 -13.33
C ILE A 585 31.59 14.82 -12.24
N GLU A 586 32.38 15.81 -11.83
CA GLU A 586 31.92 16.83 -10.88
C GLU A 586 31.97 18.21 -11.52
N TYR A 587 30.85 18.91 -11.57
CA TYR A 587 30.76 20.32 -11.94
C TYR A 587 30.20 21.15 -10.80
N LYS A 588 30.78 22.33 -10.57
CA LYS A 588 30.34 23.28 -9.54
C LYS A 588 29.60 24.42 -10.23
N LEU A 589 28.31 24.51 -9.98
CA LEU A 589 27.47 25.60 -10.44
C LEU A 589 27.36 26.64 -9.33
N ASP A 590 27.96 27.81 -9.55
CA ASP A 590 27.92 28.97 -8.66
C ASP A 590 27.08 30.11 -9.28
N GLY A 591 27.15 31.31 -8.68
CA GLY A 591 26.48 32.50 -9.21
C GLY A 591 24.95 32.40 -9.28
N LEU A 592 24.35 31.55 -8.45
CA LEU A 592 22.92 31.26 -8.44
C LEU A 592 22.12 32.50 -8.07
N LYS A 593 21.07 32.80 -8.85
CA LYS A 593 20.11 33.87 -8.55
C LYS A 593 18.70 33.30 -8.49
N ALA A 594 17.95 33.68 -7.46
CA ALA A 594 16.61 33.21 -7.22
C ALA A 594 15.71 33.51 -8.43
N GLY A 595 14.88 32.54 -8.79
CA GLY A 595 14.01 32.59 -9.97
C GLY A 595 14.67 32.15 -11.27
N ASN A 596 16.00 31.98 -11.32
CA ASN A 596 16.64 31.34 -12.48
C ASN A 596 16.20 29.88 -12.60
N ASN A 597 15.95 29.44 -13.83
CA ASN A 597 15.62 28.06 -14.12
C ASN A 597 16.82 27.36 -14.76
N TYR A 598 17.11 26.15 -14.31
CA TYR A 598 18.16 25.32 -14.86
C TYR A 598 17.62 23.98 -15.34
N GLU A 599 18.20 23.48 -16.42
CA GLU A 599 17.97 22.16 -16.97
C GLU A 599 19.31 21.46 -17.15
N VAL A 600 19.47 20.31 -16.51
CA VAL A 600 20.68 19.49 -16.57
C VAL A 600 20.33 18.18 -17.23
N GLU A 601 21.08 17.82 -18.26
CA GLU A 601 20.83 16.69 -19.14
C GLU A 601 22.10 15.87 -19.31
N VAL A 602 21.97 14.54 -19.34
CA VAL A 602 23.08 13.65 -19.70
C VAL A 602 22.52 12.41 -20.39
N TRP A 603 23.25 11.89 -21.37
CA TRP A 603 22.90 10.63 -22.00
C TRP A 603 23.55 9.47 -21.26
N ARG A 604 22.80 8.38 -21.08
CA ARG A 604 23.25 7.20 -20.37
C ARG A 604 22.99 5.93 -21.16
N LYS A 605 23.98 5.05 -21.29
CA LYS A 605 23.78 3.66 -21.73
C LYS A 605 23.86 2.73 -20.53
N SER A 606 22.79 1.99 -20.22
CA SER A 606 22.79 0.97 -19.16
C SER A 606 21.70 -0.08 -19.38
N ASN A 607 21.91 -1.31 -18.89
CA ASN A 607 20.94 -2.41 -19.06
C ASN A 607 19.86 -2.47 -17.96
N ASN A 608 19.98 -1.66 -16.90
CA ASN A 608 19.20 -1.79 -15.66
C ASN A 608 18.87 -0.45 -15.01
N TYR A 609 18.96 0.65 -15.76
CA TYR A 609 18.81 2.02 -15.26
C TYR A 609 19.78 2.37 -14.12
N SER A 610 20.98 1.77 -14.15
CA SER A 610 22.05 2.03 -13.19
C SER A 610 22.73 3.36 -13.47
N GLY A 611 23.19 4.00 -12.39
CA GLY A 611 23.70 5.35 -12.47
C GLY A 611 22.58 6.39 -12.59
N ARG A 612 22.82 7.55 -12.01
CA ARG A 612 21.86 8.65 -11.89
C ARG A 612 22.56 9.99 -11.97
N LEU A 613 21.87 10.96 -12.54
CA LEU A 613 22.23 12.37 -12.50
C LEU A 613 21.82 12.93 -11.15
N VAL A 614 22.69 13.73 -10.52
CA VAL A 614 22.44 14.37 -9.23
C VAL A 614 22.78 15.85 -9.32
N VAL A 615 21.91 16.69 -8.74
CA VAL A 615 22.18 18.10 -8.46
C VAL A 615 21.94 18.33 -6.97
N ALA A 616 22.96 18.76 -6.24
CA ALA A 616 22.88 18.91 -4.79
C ALA A 616 23.73 20.08 -4.28
N SER A 617 23.25 20.81 -3.29
CA SER A 617 24.07 21.74 -2.52
C SER A 617 25.04 20.98 -1.60
N ILE A 618 26.08 21.68 -1.11
CA ILE A 618 27.01 21.12 -0.10
C ILE A 618 26.21 20.67 1.13
N ASN A 619 25.29 21.50 1.60
CA ASN A 619 24.29 21.09 2.58
C ASN A 619 23.06 20.54 1.87
N SER A 620 22.99 19.22 1.66
CA SER A 620 21.88 18.53 0.97
C SER A 620 20.47 18.79 1.54
N LYS A 621 20.34 19.37 2.74
CA LYS A 621 19.05 19.83 3.28
C LYS A 621 18.51 21.06 2.58
N VAL A 622 19.37 21.89 1.97
CA VAL A 622 18.98 23.07 1.20
C VAL A 622 18.45 22.64 -0.17
N PHE A 623 19.21 21.82 -0.89
CA PHE A 623 18.78 21.30 -2.18
C PHE A 623 19.41 19.93 -2.49
N TYR A 624 18.58 18.96 -2.86
CA TYR A 624 19.01 17.69 -3.40
C TYR A 624 17.96 17.16 -4.38
N GLN A 625 18.37 16.90 -5.62
CA GLN A 625 17.58 16.19 -6.61
C GLN A 625 18.43 15.12 -7.30
N SER A 626 17.83 13.96 -7.57
CA SER A 626 18.46 12.90 -8.34
C SER A 626 17.46 12.27 -9.29
N GLN A 627 17.90 11.94 -10.51
CA GLN A 627 17.09 11.26 -11.52
C GLN A 627 17.85 10.06 -12.08
N ASN A 628 17.18 8.91 -12.09
CA ASN A 628 17.71 7.66 -12.66
C ASN A 628 16.84 7.09 -13.78
N ASP A 629 15.61 7.59 -13.93
CA ASP A 629 14.74 7.26 -15.05
C ASP A 629 14.99 8.22 -16.21
N PHE A 630 14.56 7.81 -17.40
CA PHE A 630 14.84 8.51 -18.66
C PHE A 630 13.57 9.05 -19.31
N ILE A 631 13.71 10.14 -20.05
CA ILE A 631 12.62 10.81 -20.77
C ILE A 631 12.45 10.33 -22.21
N THR A 632 13.54 9.92 -22.86
CA THR A 632 13.55 9.31 -24.19
C THR A 632 14.81 8.45 -24.37
N SER A 633 14.82 7.58 -25.37
CA SER A 633 15.97 6.76 -25.73
C SER A 633 16.23 6.86 -27.23
N ASP A 634 17.50 6.85 -27.64
CA ASP A 634 17.86 6.79 -29.05
C ASP A 634 17.88 5.35 -29.59
N LYS A 635 18.05 5.22 -30.91
CA LYS A 635 18.12 3.92 -31.61
C LYS A 635 19.32 3.06 -31.21
N TYR A 636 20.31 3.61 -30.53
CA TYR A 636 21.52 2.93 -30.08
C TYR A 636 21.44 2.54 -28.60
N GLY A 637 20.32 2.81 -27.92
CA GLY A 637 20.09 2.46 -26.52
C GLY A 637 20.75 3.44 -25.53
N TRP A 638 20.97 4.68 -25.93
CA TRP A 638 21.27 5.77 -25.00
C TRP A 638 19.99 6.42 -24.52
N ASP A 639 19.86 6.54 -23.20
CA ASP A 639 18.76 7.14 -22.47
C ASP A 639 19.08 8.58 -22.10
N LEU A 640 18.20 9.53 -22.40
CA LEU A 640 18.32 10.90 -21.92
C LEU A 640 17.77 11.02 -20.50
N ILE A 641 18.61 11.41 -19.55
CA ILE A 641 18.26 11.70 -18.16
C ILE A 641 18.25 13.21 -17.97
N ARG A 642 17.24 13.73 -17.27
CA ARG A 642 17.05 15.16 -17.08
C ARG A 642 16.67 15.53 -15.65
N ILE A 643 17.25 16.62 -15.13
CA ILE A 643 16.82 17.30 -13.90
C ILE A 643 16.49 18.76 -14.23
N LYS A 644 15.38 19.26 -13.69
CA LYS A 644 15.00 20.68 -13.77
C LYS A 644 14.79 21.24 -12.39
N PHE A 645 15.27 22.45 -12.17
CA PHE A 645 15.04 23.16 -10.92
C PHE A 645 15.01 24.67 -11.10
N THR A 646 14.27 25.33 -10.21
CA THR A 646 14.26 26.78 -10.06
C THR A 646 15.05 27.12 -8.81
N VAL A 647 16.00 28.05 -8.93
CA VAL A 647 16.80 28.51 -7.80
C VAL A 647 15.90 29.24 -6.80
N THR A 648 15.93 28.81 -5.54
CA THR A 648 15.24 29.49 -4.43
C THR A 648 16.16 30.53 -3.78
N GLN A 649 15.61 31.41 -2.95
CA GLN A 649 16.41 32.39 -2.20
C GLN A 649 17.45 31.72 -1.29
N GLU A 650 17.13 30.57 -0.72
CA GLU A 650 18.06 29.82 0.13
C GLU A 650 19.27 29.28 -0.66
N MET A 651 19.07 28.97 -1.94
CA MET A 651 20.11 28.44 -2.83
C MET A 651 21.08 29.51 -3.32
N GLU A 652 20.75 30.81 -3.29
CA GLU A 652 21.64 31.88 -3.80
C GLU A 652 23.00 31.93 -3.09
N LYS A 653 23.06 31.44 -1.84
CA LYS A 653 24.28 31.41 -1.03
C LYS A 653 25.06 30.10 -1.13
N GLU A 654 24.53 29.14 -1.89
CA GLU A 654 25.11 27.81 -2.04
C GLU A 654 25.88 27.69 -3.36
N ILE A 655 26.75 26.67 -3.41
CA ILE A 655 27.29 26.16 -4.67
C ILE A 655 26.64 24.80 -4.89
N LEU A 656 26.01 24.61 -6.05
CA LEU A 656 25.45 23.31 -6.40
C LEU A 656 26.52 22.46 -7.07
N LYS A 657 26.58 21.19 -6.67
CA LYS A 657 27.35 20.15 -7.33
C LYS A 657 26.44 19.38 -8.28
N ILE A 658 26.87 19.27 -9.52
CA ILE A 658 26.28 18.41 -10.54
C ILE A 658 27.23 17.24 -10.73
N TYR A 659 26.73 16.02 -10.52
CA TYR A 659 27.56 14.82 -10.62
C TYR A 659 26.77 13.57 -10.97
N LEU A 660 27.50 12.53 -11.37
CA LEU A 660 26.95 11.20 -11.60
C LEU A 660 27.21 10.31 -10.39
N TRP A 661 26.17 9.58 -9.98
CA TRP A 661 26.24 8.63 -8.86
C TRP A 661 25.71 7.26 -9.27
N ASN A 662 26.42 6.19 -8.93
CA ASN A 662 26.06 4.82 -9.23
C ASN A 662 25.99 3.95 -7.96
N PRO A 663 24.93 4.09 -7.16
CA PRO A 663 24.78 3.35 -5.90
C PRO A 663 24.66 1.83 -6.09
N GLN A 664 24.25 1.40 -7.28
CA GLN A 664 24.06 -0.01 -7.60
C GLN A 664 25.35 -0.70 -8.01
N LYS A 665 26.41 0.06 -8.32
CA LYS A 665 27.72 -0.46 -8.71
C LYS A 665 27.61 -1.39 -9.93
N LYS A 666 26.78 -1.04 -10.91
CA LYS A 666 26.60 -1.79 -12.16
C LYS A 666 27.11 -0.97 -13.34
N LEU A 667 27.42 -1.64 -14.45
CA LEU A 667 27.96 -0.98 -15.64
C LEU A 667 26.98 0.08 -16.18
N ALA A 668 27.50 1.30 -16.35
CA ALA A 668 26.81 2.39 -17.02
C ALA A 668 27.83 3.29 -17.73
N TRP A 669 27.48 3.76 -18.92
CA TRP A 669 28.24 4.77 -19.65
C TRP A 669 27.44 6.06 -19.72
N PHE A 670 28.12 7.19 -19.62
CA PHE A 670 27.52 8.52 -19.68
C PHE A 670 28.24 9.41 -20.68
N ASP A 671 27.48 10.23 -21.37
CA ASP A 671 28.01 11.09 -22.41
C ASP A 671 27.16 12.36 -22.56
N ASP A 672 27.73 13.38 -23.21
CA ASP A 672 27.05 14.62 -23.60
C ASP A 672 26.34 15.34 -22.43
N LEU A 673 27.03 15.56 -21.30
CA LEU A 673 26.48 16.30 -20.16
C LEU A 673 26.26 17.77 -20.55
N THR A 674 25.03 18.25 -20.40
CA THR A 674 24.65 19.63 -20.73
C THR A 674 23.96 20.31 -19.56
N ILE A 675 24.33 21.55 -19.27
CA ILE A 675 23.74 22.40 -18.22
C ILE A 675 23.25 23.68 -18.90
N LYS A 676 21.95 23.93 -18.86
CA LYS A 676 21.30 25.08 -19.51
C LYS A 676 20.65 25.96 -18.48
N LYS A 677 20.95 27.26 -18.53
CA LYS A 677 20.18 28.30 -17.84
C LYS A 677 19.08 28.78 -18.78
N ILE A 678 17.84 28.75 -18.30
CA ILE A 678 16.64 28.98 -19.08
C ILE A 678 15.89 30.20 -18.55
N ILE A 679 15.46 31.05 -19.47
CA ILE A 679 14.49 32.11 -19.21
C ILE A 679 13.25 31.84 -20.05
N TYR A 680 12.08 32.04 -19.45
CA TYR A 680 10.79 31.97 -20.12
C TYR A 680 10.32 33.39 -20.42
N LYS A 681 10.20 33.76 -21.70
CA LYS A 681 9.60 35.03 -22.11
C LYS A 681 8.13 34.85 -22.41
N ASP A 682 7.31 35.82 -22.00
CA ASP A 682 5.92 35.86 -22.43
C ASP A 682 5.87 35.98 -23.96
N PRO A 683 4.89 35.34 -24.62
CA PRO A 683 4.74 35.43 -26.06
C PRO A 683 4.59 36.90 -26.44
N VAL A 684 5.33 37.35 -27.46
CA VAL A 684 5.25 38.73 -27.96
C VAL A 684 3.79 39.00 -28.32
N SER A 685 3.12 39.89 -27.60
CA SER A 685 1.79 40.36 -27.97
C SER A 685 1.92 41.03 -29.34
N ASN A 686 1.57 40.34 -30.41
CA ASN A 686 1.54 40.93 -31.73
C ASN A 686 0.47 42.04 -31.73
N PRO A 687 0.82 43.34 -31.78
CA PRO A 687 -0.16 44.40 -31.80
C PRO A 687 -0.56 44.61 -33.27
N ALA A 688 -1.36 43.70 -33.81
CA ALA A 688 -1.99 43.89 -35.13
C ALA A 688 -3.18 42.93 -35.29
N PHE A 689 -4.36 43.41 -34.92
CA PHE A 689 -5.59 43.12 -35.65
C PHE A 689 -5.92 44.35 -36.50
#